data_AF-A0A2U3H1R8-F1
#
_entry.id   AF-A0A2U3H1R8-F1
#
_cell.length_a   1.000
_cell.length_b   1.000
_cell.length_c   1.000
_cell.angle_alpha   90.00
_cell.angle_beta   90.00
_cell.angle_gamma   90.00
#
_symmetry.space_group_name_H-M   'P 1'
#
loop_
_entity.id
_entity.type
_entity.pdbx_description
1 polymer ?
#
loop_
_entity_poly.entity_id
_entity_poly.type
_entity_poly.pdbx_seq_one_letter_code
_entity_poly.pdbx_strand_id
1 'polypeptide(L)'
;MRRKHPSRRLVISLLTAALIATGLLPAPAHAAAEPNLALGRAVTAGGAHGSHPAHNVTDGSQASYWEGPSGSFPQWVQVDLGAKAAVDRVVLKLPTGWEARIQGIGVLGSTDGSSFTTLAPARSRSFAPSAANTVSVDLSFAEARYVRVQVTSNSGWNAAQLSELEIYGEGGGDPAQGTNLARGKPIEATSTTQHYGATNANDDSLTTYWESAGFPSSLTVRLGAAADVEAVVVKLNPDRTWGPRTQSLQVLGRGQGGSEFTSLKARADYAFSPSSGQNSVVIPVTGRVADLRLTFFSNTGAPGGQVAELQVLGTAAPHPDLVVTDLTWSPATPSEKDEVTVDATVRNAGTAAAPATTVNVSVEGTVAGSAPVAPLPAGSSATVSVPVGKRPTGSYTVSAVADPTDTVPELDDSNNSRIADRKLTVTQSPGPDLRVTGITSNPASPAVGASVSFTVAVNNRGTTAAPAGTVTRLTVGDTVLEGTAGSIAAGETATVAVDGTWKATNGGAVLTATADATDVVEETDENNNVFARSLVVGRGAALPYTEYEAEDARYAGTLLTADRRRTFGHTNFATESSGRRSVRLDSTGDHVEFTSTGAANSIVVRNSIPDAPNGGGREATLSLYADGRFVRKLTLSSKHAWLYGNTDSPEGLTNTPGGDARRLFDESHALLTQSYPAGTKFRLQRDAGDTAAFYVIDLIDLEQVAPAAPKPASCTSITEYGAVPDDGIDDTDALQRAVTADQKGEIECVWIPRGQWRQEQKILTDDPLDRGSHNQVGIRDVTIRGAGMWHSQLSTLTPPHEAGGINHPHEGNFGFDIDDNTRISDIAIFGSGTIRGGDGNAEGGVGLNGRFGKNTRINNVWIEHANVGVWVGRDHSNIPELWNPGDGLEFTGMRIRNTYADGINFANGTRNSTVHHSSFRNTGDDALAVWASKYVKDTSVDIGHDNHFRNNTVQLPWRANGIAIYGGHGNTIENNVVSDTMNYPGIMLATDHDPLPFSGQTLIAHNELHRTGGAFWNEAQEFGAITLFAQGPDIPGVTIRDTEIHDSTYDGIQFKTGGGATPGVKISGVRIDGCVNGSGVLAMGGARGSATLSDVTISGCAEGDVVVEPGSQFVINRT
;
A
#
# COMPACT_ATOMS: atom_id res chain seq x y z
N MET A 1 68.35 -2.55 22.04
CA MET A 1 68.68 -3.63 21.08
C MET A 1 68.25 -3.18 19.68
N ARG A 2 69.01 -3.58 18.64
CA ARG A 2 68.77 -3.48 17.17
C ARG A 2 67.27 -3.68 16.77
N ARG A 3 66.68 -3.17 15.66
CA ARG A 3 67.08 -2.86 14.25
C ARG A 3 65.89 -2.11 13.56
N LYS A 4 66.05 -1.07 12.73
CA LYS A 4 66.14 -0.96 11.24
C LYS A 4 65.03 -1.62 10.35
N HIS A 5 64.30 -0.79 9.58
CA HIS A 5 63.77 -0.98 8.20
C HIS A 5 63.35 0.40 7.57
N PRO A 6 63.21 0.53 6.22
CA PRO A 6 63.44 1.78 5.45
C PRO A 6 62.19 2.55 4.96
N SER A 7 62.44 3.73 4.38
CA SER A 7 61.58 4.91 4.27
C SER A 7 60.87 5.14 2.91
N ARG A 8 59.64 5.65 3.03
CA ARG A 8 58.70 6.13 2.00
C ARG A 8 59.24 7.33 1.20
N ARG A 9 60.01 7.08 0.14
CA ARG A 9 60.48 8.11 -0.81
C ARG A 9 59.94 7.99 -2.25
N LEU A 10 58.85 7.25 -2.50
CA LEU A 10 58.40 7.01 -3.88
C LEU A 10 56.89 7.22 -4.19
N VAL A 11 56.06 7.69 -3.25
CA VAL A 11 54.61 7.93 -3.55
C VAL A 11 54.21 9.41 -3.45
N ILE A 12 55.07 10.27 -2.90
CA ILE A 12 54.81 11.72 -2.80
C ILE A 12 55.28 12.49 -4.07
N SER A 13 56.12 11.86 -4.91
CA SER A 13 56.61 12.44 -6.17
C SER A 13 55.63 12.37 -7.35
N LEU A 14 54.40 11.87 -7.13
CA LEU A 14 53.31 11.88 -8.13
C LEU A 14 52.16 12.86 -7.81
N LEU A 15 52.18 13.54 -6.65
CA LEU A 15 51.22 14.61 -6.32
C LEU A 15 51.84 16.01 -6.24
N THR A 16 53.17 16.13 -6.32
CA THR A 16 53.89 17.41 -6.27
C THR A 16 54.11 18.07 -7.64
N ALA A 17 53.58 17.49 -8.72
CA ALA A 17 53.41 18.15 -10.02
C ALA A 17 51.97 18.67 -10.26
N ALA A 18 51.04 18.43 -9.33
CA ALA A 18 49.63 18.85 -9.45
C ALA A 18 49.24 20.02 -8.52
N LEU A 19 50.14 20.52 -7.68
CA LEU A 19 49.87 21.60 -6.71
C LEU A 19 50.91 22.75 -6.75
N ILE A 20 51.48 23.02 -7.94
CA ILE A 20 52.16 24.29 -8.29
C ILE A 20 51.31 25.04 -9.34
N ALA A 21 49.98 25.08 -9.17
CA ALA A 21 49.10 25.70 -10.17
C ALA A 21 48.03 26.67 -9.64
N THR A 22 47.86 26.85 -8.33
CA THR A 22 46.86 27.80 -7.81
C THR A 22 47.34 28.48 -6.54
N GLY A 23 48.40 29.29 -6.69
CA GLY A 23 48.76 30.28 -5.68
C GLY A 23 47.69 31.37 -5.62
N LEU A 24 46.93 31.36 -4.53
CA LEU A 24 46.07 32.47 -4.12
C LEU A 24 46.94 33.72 -3.85
N LEU A 25 46.89 34.65 -4.80
CA LEU A 25 47.12 36.08 -4.59
C LEU A 25 45.75 36.79 -4.74
N PRO A 26 45.52 37.91 -4.03
CA PRO A 26 44.22 38.56 -3.98
C PRO A 26 43.81 39.04 -5.38
N ALA A 27 42.67 38.55 -5.87
CA ALA A 27 42.05 39.10 -7.06
C ALA A 27 41.69 40.57 -6.80
N PRO A 28 41.95 41.48 -7.74
CA PRO A 28 41.43 42.84 -7.65
C PRO A 28 39.90 42.78 -7.65
N ALA A 29 39.27 43.64 -6.84
CA ALA A 29 37.84 43.87 -6.92
C ALA A 29 37.49 44.28 -8.35
N HIS A 30 36.78 43.43 -9.08
CA HIS A 30 36.03 43.86 -10.24
C HIS A 30 34.85 44.67 -9.70
N ALA A 31 34.80 45.97 -10.01
CA ALA A 31 33.56 46.71 -9.94
C ALA A 31 32.50 45.91 -10.71
N ALA A 32 31.31 45.75 -10.14
CA ALA A 32 30.18 45.14 -10.84
C ALA A 32 30.04 45.84 -12.21
N ALA A 33 29.96 45.06 -13.28
CA ALA A 33 29.79 45.60 -14.62
C ALA A 33 28.56 46.51 -14.62
N GLU A 34 28.71 47.76 -15.06
CA GLU A 34 27.61 48.71 -15.16
C GLU A 34 26.48 48.08 -15.99
N PRO A 35 25.20 48.16 -15.56
CA PRO A 35 24.10 47.57 -16.28
C PRO A 35 23.92 48.19 -17.67
N ASN A 36 23.78 47.36 -18.71
CA ASN A 36 23.40 47.81 -20.05
C ASN A 36 21.91 48.18 -20.07
N LEU A 37 21.60 49.47 -20.14
CA LEU A 37 20.24 50.01 -20.13
C LEU A 37 19.45 49.67 -21.40
N ALA A 38 20.13 49.26 -22.47
CA ALA A 38 19.52 48.93 -23.76
C ALA A 38 19.04 47.48 -23.88
N LEU A 39 19.53 46.56 -23.03
CA LEU A 39 19.29 45.13 -23.18
C LEU A 39 17.80 44.80 -23.12
N GLY A 40 17.29 44.12 -24.14
CA GLY A 40 15.87 43.74 -24.29
C GLY A 40 14.91 44.91 -24.55
N ARG A 41 15.39 46.15 -24.68
CA ARG A 41 14.55 47.34 -24.89
C ARG A 41 14.07 47.46 -26.34
N ALA A 42 12.95 48.15 -26.51
CA ALA A 42 12.29 48.31 -27.82
C ALA A 42 13.17 49.11 -28.79
N VAL A 43 13.30 48.60 -30.01
CA VAL A 43 14.17 49.20 -31.05
C VAL A 43 13.37 49.58 -32.28
N THR A 44 13.64 50.76 -32.81
CA THR A 44 13.18 51.23 -34.12
C THR A 44 14.36 51.63 -34.99
N ALA A 45 14.22 51.59 -36.30
CA ALA A 45 15.29 51.99 -37.22
C ALA A 45 14.72 52.76 -38.42
N GLY A 46 15.58 53.53 -39.10
CA GLY A 46 15.24 54.23 -40.36
C GLY A 46 14.92 53.28 -41.52
N GLY A 47 15.26 52.00 -41.36
CA GLY A 47 14.87 50.87 -42.19
C GLY A 47 15.62 49.62 -41.73
N ALA A 48 15.20 48.45 -42.21
CA ALA A 48 15.92 47.20 -41.97
C ALA A 48 15.79 46.25 -43.16
N HIS A 49 16.82 45.44 -43.41
CA HIS A 49 16.73 44.27 -44.26
C HIS A 49 15.92 43.19 -43.53
N GLY A 50 14.97 42.54 -44.20
CA GLY A 50 13.96 41.69 -43.55
C GLY A 50 14.54 40.53 -42.72
N SER A 51 15.70 40.00 -43.10
CA SER A 51 16.41 38.94 -42.35
C SER A 51 17.28 39.44 -41.19
N HIS A 52 17.52 40.76 -41.09
CA HIS A 52 18.41 41.40 -40.12
C HIS A 52 17.71 42.59 -39.45
N PRO A 53 16.65 42.32 -38.66
CA PRO A 53 15.77 43.33 -38.08
C PRO A 53 16.46 44.16 -37.00
N ALA A 54 15.87 45.31 -36.68
CA ALA A 54 16.44 46.28 -35.74
C ALA A 54 16.58 45.75 -34.30
N HIS A 55 15.69 44.87 -33.82
CA HIS A 55 15.76 44.36 -32.44
C HIS A 55 17.00 43.52 -32.15
N ASN A 56 17.73 43.07 -33.18
CA ASN A 56 18.98 42.34 -33.00
C ASN A 56 20.04 43.18 -32.28
N VAL A 57 19.97 44.52 -32.25
CA VAL A 57 20.99 45.32 -31.55
C VAL A 57 20.83 45.37 -30.03
N THR A 58 19.75 44.81 -29.47
CA THR A 58 19.50 44.77 -28.02
C THR A 58 19.22 43.36 -27.50
N ASP A 59 19.53 42.31 -28.27
CA ASP A 59 19.22 40.92 -27.94
C ASP A 59 20.28 40.23 -27.06
N GLY A 60 21.39 40.90 -26.77
CA GLY A 60 22.50 40.39 -25.97
C GLY A 60 23.44 39.46 -26.74
N SER A 61 23.28 39.35 -28.07
CA SER A 61 24.00 38.42 -28.93
C SER A 61 24.80 39.16 -30.00
N GLN A 62 26.12 39.11 -29.88
CA GLN A 62 27.02 39.62 -30.92
C GLN A 62 27.01 38.78 -32.22
N ALA A 63 26.31 37.63 -32.25
CA ALA A 63 26.23 36.76 -33.42
C ALA A 63 25.12 37.17 -34.40
N SER A 64 24.08 37.86 -33.92
CA SER A 64 22.99 38.45 -34.70
C SER A 64 23.34 39.91 -35.07
N TYR A 65 22.68 40.48 -36.09
CA TYR A 65 22.87 41.89 -36.43
C TYR A 65 21.67 42.52 -37.10
N TRP A 66 21.56 43.83 -36.93
CA TRP A 66 20.71 44.70 -37.72
C TRP A 66 21.45 45.17 -38.97
N GLU A 67 20.75 45.18 -40.11
CA GLU A 67 21.22 45.79 -41.35
C GLU A 67 20.19 46.78 -41.88
N GLY A 68 20.59 48.04 -42.12
CA GLY A 68 19.74 49.05 -42.77
C GLY A 68 19.60 48.83 -44.28
N PRO A 69 18.73 49.59 -44.98
CA PRO A 69 18.57 49.49 -46.43
C PRO A 69 19.87 49.80 -47.18
N SER A 70 20.19 49.00 -48.20
CA SER A 70 21.44 49.14 -48.95
C SER A 70 21.54 50.47 -49.70
N GLY A 71 22.74 51.03 -49.79
CA GLY A 71 23.06 52.28 -50.51
C GLY A 71 22.52 53.57 -49.89
N SER A 72 21.87 53.49 -48.72
CA SER A 72 21.04 54.57 -48.18
C SER A 72 21.64 55.24 -46.95
N PHE A 73 22.86 55.78 -47.02
CA PHE A 73 23.44 56.48 -45.86
C PHE A 73 23.02 57.97 -45.80
N PRO A 74 22.82 58.55 -44.60
CA PRO A 74 22.91 57.91 -43.29
C PRO A 74 21.66 57.07 -42.94
N GLN A 75 21.87 55.94 -42.26
CA GLN A 75 20.81 55.16 -41.60
C GLN A 75 20.92 55.29 -40.08
N TRP A 76 19.85 54.96 -39.37
CA TRP A 76 19.85 55.02 -37.91
C TRP A 76 19.10 53.85 -37.27
N VAL A 77 19.52 53.50 -36.06
CA VAL A 77 18.82 52.58 -35.14
C VAL A 77 18.68 53.26 -33.78
N GLN A 78 17.53 53.10 -33.14
CA GLN A 78 17.13 53.81 -31.93
C GLN A 78 16.53 52.86 -30.91
N VAL A 79 17.00 52.96 -29.68
CA VAL A 79 16.46 52.25 -28.52
C VAL A 79 15.59 53.20 -27.69
N ASP A 80 14.38 52.78 -27.33
CA ASP A 80 13.58 53.41 -26.26
C ASP A 80 13.91 52.74 -24.92
N LEU A 81 14.60 53.45 -24.04
CA LEU A 81 14.97 52.99 -22.71
C LEU A 81 13.76 52.81 -21.76
N GLY A 82 12.56 53.22 -22.19
CA GLY A 82 11.31 53.14 -21.41
C GLY A 82 11.10 54.35 -20.50
N ALA A 83 12.19 54.93 -19.99
CA ALA A 83 12.19 56.19 -19.24
C ALA A 83 13.46 57.01 -19.51
N LYS A 84 13.46 58.27 -19.05
CA LYS A 84 14.64 59.14 -19.17
C LYS A 84 15.75 58.58 -18.29
N ALA A 85 16.95 58.50 -18.84
CA ALA A 85 18.16 58.14 -18.12
C ALA A 85 19.32 59.07 -18.44
N ALA A 86 20.16 59.34 -17.46
CA ALA A 86 21.42 60.03 -17.70
C ALA A 86 22.36 59.04 -18.40
N VAL A 87 22.70 59.28 -19.67
CA VAL A 87 23.56 58.38 -20.46
C VAL A 87 24.93 59.02 -20.65
N ASP A 88 25.98 58.23 -20.47
CA ASP A 88 27.37 58.71 -20.55
C ASP A 88 28.24 57.92 -21.54
N ARG A 89 27.85 56.70 -21.91
CA ARG A 89 28.61 55.86 -22.84
C ARG A 89 27.70 54.94 -23.65
N VAL A 90 28.06 54.74 -24.92
CA VAL A 90 27.58 53.59 -25.69
C VAL A 90 28.72 52.66 -26.10
N VAL A 91 28.43 51.36 -26.19
CA VAL A 91 29.34 50.38 -26.76
C VAL A 91 28.63 49.74 -27.96
N LEU A 92 29.30 49.79 -29.10
CA LEU A 92 28.77 49.30 -30.37
C LEU A 92 29.60 48.10 -30.81
N LYS A 93 28.94 47.07 -31.33
CA LYS A 93 29.63 45.87 -31.80
C LYS A 93 29.21 45.47 -33.20
N LEU A 94 30.07 44.72 -33.88
CA LEU A 94 29.76 43.89 -35.04
C LEU A 94 30.10 42.44 -34.73
N PRO A 95 29.59 41.47 -35.52
CA PRO A 95 29.93 40.07 -35.30
C PRO A 95 31.44 39.82 -35.27
N THR A 96 31.90 39.07 -34.27
CA THR A 96 33.34 38.92 -33.95
C THR A 96 34.16 38.30 -35.09
N GLY A 97 33.52 37.49 -35.94
CA GLY A 97 34.15 36.84 -37.10
C GLY A 97 34.19 37.68 -38.39
N TRP A 98 33.63 38.89 -38.40
CA TRP A 98 33.62 39.76 -39.60
C TRP A 98 34.95 40.44 -39.84
N GLU A 99 35.29 40.70 -41.11
CA GLU A 99 36.52 41.39 -41.47
C GLU A 99 36.58 42.85 -40.95
N ALA A 100 37.80 43.34 -40.73
CA ALA A 100 38.03 44.68 -40.22
C ALA A 100 37.46 45.74 -41.17
N ARG A 101 36.72 46.71 -40.62
CA ARG A 101 36.04 47.75 -41.39
C ARG A 101 35.89 49.05 -40.61
N ILE A 102 35.59 50.12 -41.32
CA ILE A 102 35.38 51.45 -40.75
C ILE A 102 33.93 51.86 -41.00
N GLN A 103 33.22 52.25 -39.95
CA GLN A 103 31.90 52.88 -40.06
C GLN A 103 31.93 54.32 -39.53
N GLY A 104 31.25 55.24 -40.20
CA GLY A 104 31.00 56.58 -39.70
C GLY A 104 29.86 56.55 -38.68
N ILE A 105 30.12 56.87 -37.41
CA ILE A 105 29.16 56.71 -36.31
C ILE A 105 28.97 58.04 -35.58
N GLY A 106 27.72 58.48 -35.45
CA GLY A 106 27.29 59.53 -34.51
C GLY A 106 26.18 59.02 -33.58
N VAL A 107 26.03 59.66 -32.42
CA VAL A 107 25.01 59.29 -31.41
C VAL A 107 24.17 60.51 -31.05
N LEU A 108 22.86 60.33 -31.07
CA LEU A 108 21.85 61.34 -30.77
C LEU A 108 20.99 60.89 -29.58
N GLY A 109 20.52 61.84 -28.78
CA GLY A 109 19.63 61.60 -27.64
C GLY A 109 18.36 62.40 -27.74
N SER A 110 17.26 61.86 -27.21
CA SER A 110 15.98 62.56 -27.09
C SER A 110 15.25 62.11 -25.84
N THR A 111 14.46 63.00 -25.24
CA THR A 111 13.56 62.64 -24.12
C THR A 111 12.14 62.37 -24.57
N ASP A 112 11.77 62.74 -25.81
CA ASP A 112 10.40 62.66 -26.35
C ASP A 112 10.29 61.78 -27.62
N GLY A 113 11.42 61.37 -28.20
CA GLY A 113 11.47 60.49 -29.37
C GLY A 113 11.33 61.22 -30.72
N SER A 114 11.20 62.54 -30.71
CA SER A 114 10.96 63.39 -31.88
C SER A 114 12.02 64.49 -32.05
N SER A 115 12.46 65.13 -30.96
CA SER A 115 13.48 66.19 -30.96
C SER A 115 14.81 65.63 -30.47
N PHE A 116 15.85 65.63 -31.33
CA PHE A 116 17.14 65.00 -31.02
C PHE A 116 18.27 66.03 -30.87
N THR A 117 19.10 65.82 -29.85
CA THR A 117 20.36 66.54 -29.64
C THR A 117 21.54 65.61 -29.89
N THR A 118 22.66 66.16 -30.37
CA THR A 118 23.87 65.37 -30.63
C THR A 118 24.61 65.09 -29.33
N LEU A 119 24.75 63.82 -28.96
CA LEU A 119 25.51 63.35 -27.80
C LEU A 119 26.95 62.98 -28.16
N ALA A 120 27.17 62.52 -29.40
CA ALA A 120 28.50 62.34 -29.97
C ALA A 120 28.45 62.63 -31.48
N PRO A 121 29.26 63.58 -32.00
CA PRO A 121 29.25 63.91 -33.42
C PRO A 121 29.79 62.75 -34.26
N ALA A 122 29.31 62.64 -35.52
CA ALA A 122 29.70 61.56 -36.41
C ALA A 122 31.21 61.53 -36.69
N ARG A 123 31.86 60.39 -36.41
CA ARG A 123 33.29 60.14 -36.68
C ARG A 123 33.50 58.75 -37.24
N SER A 124 34.54 58.58 -38.06
CA SER A 124 34.98 57.25 -38.51
C SER A 124 35.49 56.43 -37.34
N ARG A 125 34.93 55.24 -37.15
CA ARG A 125 35.31 54.27 -36.10
C ARG A 125 35.72 52.95 -36.75
N SER A 126 36.87 52.43 -36.31
CA SER A 126 37.41 51.15 -36.81
C SER A 126 36.90 50.00 -35.96
N PHE A 127 36.18 49.06 -36.59
CA PHE A 127 35.82 47.78 -36.03
C PHE A 127 36.84 46.75 -36.53
N ALA A 128 37.62 46.16 -35.62
CA ALA A 128 38.64 45.19 -35.97
C ALA A 128 38.49 43.91 -35.13
N PRO A 129 38.67 42.71 -35.71
CA PRO A 129 38.55 41.44 -34.99
C PRO A 129 39.48 41.33 -33.78
N SER A 130 40.66 41.96 -33.84
CA SER A 130 41.61 42.01 -32.73
C SER A 130 41.08 42.74 -31.50
N ALA A 131 40.06 43.58 -31.65
CA ALA A 131 39.32 44.24 -30.58
C ALA A 131 37.89 43.68 -30.46
N ALA A 132 37.70 42.40 -30.83
CA ALA A 132 36.41 41.73 -30.89
C ALA A 132 35.33 42.50 -31.67
N ASN A 133 35.72 43.26 -32.70
CA ASN A 133 34.82 44.15 -33.46
C ASN A 133 33.94 45.02 -32.54
N THR A 134 34.54 45.60 -31.50
CA THR A 134 33.85 46.44 -30.50
C THR A 134 34.42 47.85 -30.50
N VAL A 135 33.54 48.85 -30.41
CA VAL A 135 33.88 50.28 -30.33
C VAL A 135 33.08 50.93 -29.20
N SER A 136 33.77 51.53 -28.24
CA SER A 136 33.15 52.38 -27.22
C SER A 136 33.14 53.85 -27.66
N VAL A 137 32.03 54.55 -27.41
CA VAL A 137 31.86 55.98 -27.69
C VAL A 137 31.35 56.65 -26.43
N ASP A 138 32.19 57.51 -25.85
CA ASP A 138 31.80 58.38 -24.74
C ASP A 138 30.87 59.48 -25.26
N LEU A 139 29.86 59.79 -24.46
CA LEU A 139 28.82 60.77 -24.77
C LEU A 139 29.05 62.06 -23.98
N SER A 140 28.70 63.21 -24.56
CA SER A 140 28.47 64.40 -23.74
C SER A 140 27.25 64.14 -22.86
N PHE A 141 27.44 64.14 -21.53
CA PHE A 141 26.40 63.85 -20.54
C PHE A 141 25.06 64.51 -20.86
N ALA A 142 24.00 63.71 -20.98
CA ALA A 142 22.64 64.19 -21.21
C ALA A 142 21.60 63.16 -20.72
N GLU A 143 20.46 63.65 -20.23
CA GLU A 143 19.29 62.80 -20.02
C GLU A 143 18.64 62.46 -21.37
N ALA A 144 18.49 61.17 -21.66
CA ALA A 144 17.82 60.65 -22.84
C ALA A 144 16.92 59.48 -22.47
N ARG A 145 15.72 59.42 -23.06
CA ARG A 145 14.87 58.21 -23.08
C ARG A 145 15.10 57.42 -24.36
N TYR A 146 15.33 58.13 -25.47
CA TYR A 146 15.61 57.54 -26.76
C TYR A 146 17.03 57.83 -27.16
N VAL A 147 17.82 56.79 -27.38
CA VAL A 147 19.21 56.91 -27.87
C VAL A 147 19.27 56.34 -29.27
N ARG A 148 19.72 57.17 -30.21
CA ARG A 148 19.76 56.85 -31.64
C ARG A 148 21.20 56.89 -32.15
N VAL A 149 21.66 55.76 -32.68
CA VAL A 149 22.95 55.66 -33.38
C VAL A 149 22.72 55.90 -34.87
N GLN A 150 23.45 56.86 -35.42
CA GLN A 150 23.41 57.21 -36.83
C GLN A 150 24.69 56.74 -37.51
N VAL A 151 24.53 55.84 -38.48
CA VAL A 151 25.63 55.30 -39.30
C VAL A 151 25.65 56.05 -40.63
N THR A 152 26.73 56.79 -40.88
CA THR A 152 26.89 57.69 -42.04
C THR A 152 27.71 57.08 -43.18
N SER A 153 28.47 56.02 -42.92
CA SER A 153 29.20 55.24 -43.93
C SER A 153 29.59 53.87 -43.37
N ASN A 154 29.86 52.89 -44.23
CA ASN A 154 30.41 51.58 -43.87
C ASN A 154 31.33 51.09 -45.00
N SER A 155 32.59 50.77 -44.68
CA SER A 155 33.58 50.33 -45.67
C SER A 155 33.51 48.84 -46.01
N GLY A 156 32.88 48.01 -45.18
CA GLY A 156 32.82 46.55 -45.36
C GLY A 156 31.60 46.09 -46.15
N TRP A 157 30.50 46.87 -46.12
CA TRP A 157 29.27 46.55 -46.83
C TRP A 157 28.49 47.82 -47.16
N ASN A 158 27.72 47.80 -48.25
CA ASN A 158 26.95 48.96 -48.71
C ASN A 158 25.63 49.14 -47.92
N ALA A 159 25.65 48.99 -46.59
CA ALA A 159 24.52 49.23 -45.68
C ALA A 159 25.04 49.52 -44.25
N ALA A 160 24.23 50.19 -43.44
CA ALA A 160 24.54 50.34 -42.01
C ALA A 160 24.34 49.01 -41.28
N GLN A 161 25.29 48.62 -40.44
CA GLN A 161 25.22 47.33 -39.74
C GLN A 161 25.70 47.48 -38.30
N LEU A 162 24.99 46.87 -37.35
CA LEU A 162 25.38 46.76 -35.93
C LEU A 162 24.88 45.42 -35.38
N SER A 163 25.71 44.69 -34.64
CA SER A 163 25.28 43.51 -33.89
C SER A 163 24.72 43.86 -32.54
N GLU A 164 25.33 44.82 -31.83
CA GLU A 164 24.89 45.23 -30.50
C GLU A 164 25.03 46.76 -30.34
N LEU A 165 24.09 47.34 -29.60
CA LEU A 165 24.09 48.69 -29.07
C LEU A 165 23.85 48.60 -27.56
N GLU A 166 24.93 48.73 -26.79
CA GLU A 166 24.88 48.81 -25.35
C GLU A 166 24.90 50.28 -24.92
N ILE A 167 24.07 50.65 -23.95
CA ILE A 167 23.94 52.03 -23.43
C ILE A 167 24.15 51.99 -21.92
N TYR A 168 25.02 52.86 -21.42
CA TYR A 168 25.39 52.94 -20.01
C TYR A 168 25.16 54.35 -19.45
N GLY A 169 24.88 54.39 -18.14
CA GLY A 169 24.66 55.62 -17.37
C GLY A 169 23.79 55.38 -16.14
N GLU A 170 23.30 56.46 -15.49
CA GLU A 170 22.57 56.41 -14.22
C GLU A 170 21.06 56.71 -14.37
N GLY A 171 20.22 55.81 -13.86
CA GLY A 171 18.80 56.01 -13.57
C GLY A 171 17.83 55.99 -14.77
N GLY A 172 17.20 54.85 -15.07
CA GLY A 172 16.03 54.76 -15.96
C GLY A 172 14.96 53.86 -15.34
N GLY A 173 13.89 54.46 -14.78
CA GLY A 173 12.83 53.72 -14.07
C GLY A 173 11.67 53.29 -14.97
N ASP A 174 11.28 52.02 -14.93
CA ASP A 174 10.09 51.47 -15.61
C ASP A 174 8.78 52.16 -15.16
N PRO A 175 7.73 52.26 -16.01
CA PRO A 175 6.39 52.58 -15.55
C PRO A 175 5.81 51.36 -14.80
N ALA A 176 5.44 51.61 -13.54
CA ALA A 176 5.07 50.67 -12.45
C ALA A 176 6.29 50.09 -11.71
N GLN A 177 6.71 50.79 -10.64
CA GLN A 177 7.75 50.36 -9.70
C GLN A 177 7.18 49.52 -8.54
N GLY A 178 6.06 48.82 -8.75
CA GLY A 178 5.50 47.92 -7.75
C GLY A 178 6.19 46.56 -7.81
N THR A 179 6.45 45.94 -6.65
CA THR A 179 6.87 44.53 -6.58
C THR A 179 5.76 43.65 -7.16
N ASN A 180 6.10 42.59 -7.90
CA ASN A 180 5.11 41.58 -8.30
C ASN A 180 4.67 40.79 -7.06
N LEU A 181 3.51 41.15 -6.52
CA LEU A 181 2.92 40.56 -5.32
C LEU A 181 2.23 39.22 -5.59
N ALA A 182 2.02 38.83 -6.85
CA ALA A 182 1.36 37.57 -7.20
C ALA A 182 2.32 36.38 -7.30
N ARG A 183 3.63 36.63 -7.45
CA ARG A 183 4.64 35.60 -7.70
C ARG A 183 4.65 34.56 -6.59
N GLY A 184 4.45 33.29 -6.97
CA GLY A 184 4.48 32.14 -6.05
C GLY A 184 3.37 32.11 -4.99
N LYS A 185 2.41 33.05 -5.05
CA LYS A 185 1.30 33.11 -4.10
C LYS A 185 0.22 32.07 -4.37
N PRO A 186 -0.61 31.70 -3.38
CA PRO A 186 -1.78 30.86 -3.62
C PRO A 186 -2.69 31.46 -4.70
N ILE A 187 -2.96 30.68 -5.74
CA ILE A 187 -3.82 31.06 -6.87
C ILE A 187 -4.80 29.94 -7.19
N GLU A 188 -6.08 30.29 -7.32
CA GLU A 188 -7.17 29.36 -7.61
C GLU A 188 -7.87 29.75 -8.91
N ALA A 189 -8.33 28.75 -9.66
CA ALA A 189 -9.12 28.95 -10.87
C ALA A 189 -10.52 28.35 -10.71
N THR A 190 -11.53 28.97 -11.34
CA THR A 190 -12.89 28.40 -11.34
C THR A 190 -13.01 27.13 -12.16
N SER A 191 -12.08 26.89 -13.09
CA SER A 191 -11.94 25.66 -13.86
C SER A 191 -10.54 25.60 -14.47
N THR A 192 -10.12 24.40 -14.84
CA THR A 192 -8.91 24.14 -15.62
C THR A 192 -9.25 23.10 -16.71
N THR A 193 -8.49 23.13 -17.80
CA THR A 193 -8.51 22.08 -18.82
C THR A 193 -7.19 21.32 -18.77
N GLN A 194 -7.26 19.98 -18.78
CA GLN A 194 -6.08 19.11 -18.76
C GLN A 194 -5.12 19.44 -17.58
N HIS A 195 -3.82 19.59 -17.85
CA HIS A 195 -2.78 19.87 -16.86
C HIS A 195 -2.40 21.36 -16.76
N TYR A 196 -3.18 22.26 -17.40
CA TYR A 196 -2.94 23.71 -17.40
C TYR A 196 -3.52 24.37 -16.13
N GLY A 197 -2.92 24.05 -14.99
CA GLY A 197 -3.36 24.46 -13.65
C GLY A 197 -3.16 25.95 -13.33
N ALA A 198 -3.83 26.44 -12.29
CA ALA A 198 -3.80 27.86 -11.90
C ALA A 198 -2.40 28.36 -11.49
N THR A 199 -1.60 27.51 -10.84
CA THR A 199 -0.23 27.82 -10.38
C THR A 199 0.73 28.11 -11.54
N ASN A 200 0.43 27.64 -12.74
CA ASN A 200 1.21 27.96 -13.94
C ASN A 200 1.07 29.43 -14.36
N ALA A 201 0.14 30.18 -13.77
CA ALA A 201 -0.07 31.59 -14.11
C ALA A 201 0.68 32.55 -13.17
N ASN A 202 1.45 32.08 -12.18
CA ASN A 202 2.22 32.95 -11.29
C ASN A 202 3.55 32.33 -10.84
N ASP A 203 4.08 31.39 -11.63
CA ASP A 203 5.34 30.69 -11.40
C ASP A 203 6.57 31.42 -11.98
N ASP A 204 6.37 32.62 -12.54
CA ASP A 204 7.39 33.43 -13.23
C ASP A 204 7.94 32.75 -14.51
N SER A 205 7.19 31.81 -15.09
CA SER A 205 7.53 31.12 -16.33
C SER A 205 6.51 31.43 -17.44
N LEU A 206 7.00 31.98 -18.55
CA LEU A 206 6.18 32.18 -19.75
C LEU A 206 5.98 30.91 -20.59
N THR A 207 6.61 29.79 -20.20
CA THR A 207 6.56 28.53 -20.94
C THR A 207 5.46 27.59 -20.46
N THR A 208 4.97 27.83 -19.25
CA THR A 208 3.81 27.21 -18.61
C THR A 208 2.61 28.16 -18.74
N TYR A 209 1.39 27.63 -18.61
CA TYR A 209 0.19 28.48 -18.59
C TYR A 209 -1.00 27.78 -17.92
N TRP A 210 -1.94 28.61 -17.45
CA TRP A 210 -3.28 28.22 -17.06
C TRP A 210 -4.24 28.33 -18.25
N GLU A 211 -5.17 27.38 -18.39
CA GLU A 211 -6.30 27.44 -19.32
C GLU A 211 -7.60 26.97 -18.68
N SER A 212 -8.67 27.76 -18.83
CA SER A 212 -9.99 27.40 -18.30
C SER A 212 -10.78 26.43 -19.20
N ALA A 213 -11.85 25.85 -18.67
CA ALA A 213 -12.75 24.96 -19.42
C ALA A 213 -13.81 25.70 -20.27
N GLY A 214 -13.94 27.03 -20.10
CA GLY A 214 -14.94 27.84 -20.79
C GLY A 214 -15.12 29.22 -20.16
N PHE A 215 -16.18 29.95 -20.57
CA PHE A 215 -16.49 31.29 -20.06
C PHE A 215 -17.88 31.37 -19.39
N PRO A 216 -18.07 32.23 -18.38
CA PRO A 216 -17.03 33.01 -17.71
C PRO A 216 -16.12 32.12 -16.84
N SER A 217 -14.85 32.49 -16.72
CA SER A 217 -13.88 31.81 -15.86
C SER A 217 -13.01 32.80 -15.13
N SER A 218 -12.52 32.46 -13.94
CA SER A 218 -11.69 33.37 -13.16
C SER A 218 -10.40 32.72 -12.64
N LEU A 219 -9.35 33.54 -12.51
CA LEU A 219 -8.16 33.30 -11.70
C LEU A 219 -8.20 34.25 -10.51
N THR A 220 -8.06 33.73 -9.29
CA THR A 220 -8.00 34.53 -8.04
C THR A 220 -6.67 34.26 -7.35
N VAL A 221 -5.83 35.29 -7.21
CA VAL A 221 -4.59 35.23 -6.44
C VAL A 221 -4.80 35.86 -5.07
N ARG A 222 -4.32 35.18 -4.02
CA ARG A 222 -4.32 35.68 -2.64
C ARG A 222 -2.97 36.32 -2.36
N LEU A 223 -2.95 37.63 -2.12
CA LEU A 223 -1.71 38.40 -1.95
C LEU A 223 -1.09 38.25 -0.54
N GLY A 224 -1.80 37.58 0.38
CA GLY A 224 -1.46 37.44 1.80
C GLY A 224 -1.91 38.64 2.62
N ALA A 225 -1.23 39.77 2.42
CA ALA A 225 -1.56 41.06 3.02
C ALA A 225 -2.37 41.96 2.07
N ALA A 226 -3.22 42.81 2.65
CA ALA A 226 -3.83 43.90 1.90
C ALA A 226 -2.74 44.76 1.25
N ALA A 227 -2.82 44.94 -0.07
CA ALA A 227 -1.86 45.68 -0.85
C ALA A 227 -2.52 46.83 -1.58
N ASP A 228 -1.84 47.97 -1.64
CA ASP A 228 -2.20 49.06 -2.53
C ASP A 228 -1.70 48.70 -3.93
N VAL A 229 -2.62 48.30 -4.82
CA VAL A 229 -2.30 47.84 -6.18
C VAL A 229 -2.30 49.00 -7.18
N GLU A 230 -1.35 48.95 -8.11
CA GLU A 230 -1.10 49.99 -9.12
C GLU A 230 -1.34 49.47 -10.54
N ALA A 231 -1.04 48.19 -10.79
CA ALA A 231 -1.29 47.57 -12.09
C ALA A 231 -1.42 46.05 -11.99
N VAL A 232 -2.10 45.46 -12.96
CA VAL A 232 -2.06 44.02 -13.24
C VAL A 232 -1.43 43.80 -14.60
N VAL A 233 -0.41 42.95 -14.66
CA VAL A 233 0.21 42.53 -15.92
C VAL A 233 -0.28 41.13 -16.25
N VAL A 234 -0.85 40.95 -17.43
CA VAL A 234 -1.24 39.64 -17.95
C VAL A 234 -0.33 39.32 -19.13
N LYS A 235 0.35 38.19 -19.08
CA LYS A 235 1.24 37.70 -20.14
C LYS A 235 0.73 36.37 -20.65
N LEU A 236 0.91 36.14 -21.95
CA LEU A 236 0.68 34.86 -22.59
C LEU A 236 2.00 34.21 -23.00
N ASN A 237 1.93 32.93 -23.36
CA ASN A 237 3.09 32.19 -23.85
C ASN A 237 3.57 32.81 -25.18
N PRO A 238 4.85 33.23 -25.28
CA PRO A 238 5.40 33.95 -26.44
C PRO A 238 5.63 33.06 -27.66
N ASP A 239 5.33 31.76 -27.59
CA ASP A 239 5.42 30.86 -28.74
C ASP A 239 4.51 31.35 -29.88
N ARG A 240 5.08 31.42 -31.09
CA ARG A 240 4.37 31.89 -32.29
C ARG A 240 3.18 31.01 -32.66
N THR A 241 3.15 29.76 -32.22
CA THR A 241 2.04 28.80 -32.39
C THR A 241 0.74 29.31 -31.79
N TRP A 242 0.82 30.22 -30.80
CA TRP A 242 -0.37 30.82 -30.21
C TRP A 242 -1.08 31.79 -31.17
N GLY A 243 -0.37 32.45 -32.08
CA GLY A 243 -0.98 33.46 -32.97
C GLY A 243 -1.64 34.64 -32.23
N PRO A 244 -2.11 35.67 -32.97
CA PRO A 244 -2.79 36.82 -32.37
C PRO A 244 -4.15 36.45 -31.79
N ARG A 245 -4.47 36.96 -30.59
CA ARG A 245 -5.76 36.74 -29.94
C ARG A 245 -6.18 37.91 -29.07
N THR A 246 -7.47 38.05 -28.87
CA THR A 246 -8.06 39.04 -27.97
C THR A 246 -8.79 38.33 -26.84
N GLN A 247 -8.49 38.71 -25.60
CA GLN A 247 -9.21 38.23 -24.43
C GLN A 247 -10.02 39.36 -23.79
N SER A 248 -11.27 39.08 -23.45
CA SER A 248 -12.15 40.02 -22.75
C SER A 248 -12.05 39.78 -21.24
N LEU A 249 -11.49 40.74 -20.51
CA LEU A 249 -11.04 40.61 -19.12
C LEU A 249 -11.67 41.68 -18.22
N GLN A 250 -12.03 41.32 -17.00
CA GLN A 250 -12.35 42.26 -15.91
C GLN A 250 -11.40 42.02 -14.73
N VAL A 251 -10.90 43.10 -14.12
CA VAL A 251 -10.09 43.03 -12.90
C VAL A 251 -10.95 43.38 -11.70
N LEU A 252 -11.03 42.44 -10.76
CA LEU A 252 -11.79 42.56 -9.53
C LEU A 252 -10.82 42.45 -8.34
N GLY A 253 -11.21 42.96 -7.20
CA GLY A 253 -10.49 42.70 -5.95
C GLY A 253 -11.38 42.85 -4.73
N ARG A 254 -10.91 42.29 -3.62
CA ARG A 254 -11.57 42.37 -2.32
C ARG A 254 -10.55 42.63 -1.22
N GLY A 255 -10.98 43.33 -0.18
CA GLY A 255 -10.14 43.62 1.00
C GLY A 255 -9.96 42.40 1.90
N GLN A 256 -9.06 42.52 2.88
CA GLN A 256 -8.80 41.47 3.89
C GLN A 256 -10.10 41.06 4.59
N GLY A 257 -10.39 39.75 4.62
CA GLY A 257 -11.60 39.21 5.27
C GLY A 257 -12.93 39.56 4.59
N GLY A 258 -12.89 40.20 3.40
CA GLY A 258 -14.10 40.50 2.62
C GLY A 258 -14.63 39.26 1.90
N SER A 259 -15.95 39.10 1.83
CA SER A 259 -16.59 38.01 1.09
C SER A 259 -16.90 38.37 -0.38
N GLU A 260 -17.07 39.66 -0.70
CA GLU A 260 -17.49 40.13 -2.03
C GLU A 260 -16.36 40.79 -2.82
N PHE A 261 -16.32 40.52 -4.13
CA PHE A 261 -15.38 41.13 -5.08
C PHE A 261 -15.97 42.41 -5.69
N THR A 262 -15.15 43.47 -5.77
CA THR A 262 -15.51 44.76 -6.39
C THR A 262 -14.68 45.02 -7.64
N SER A 263 -15.23 45.74 -8.61
CA SER A 263 -14.55 46.02 -9.89
C SER A 263 -13.46 47.08 -9.73
N LEU A 264 -12.19 46.68 -9.87
CA LEU A 264 -11.03 47.58 -9.94
C LEU A 264 -10.82 48.11 -11.36
N LYS A 265 -11.12 47.28 -12.36
CA LYS A 265 -11.17 47.66 -13.78
C LYS A 265 -12.38 47.02 -14.44
N ALA A 266 -13.19 47.84 -15.08
CA ALA A 266 -14.32 47.37 -15.87
C ALA A 266 -13.87 46.43 -17.01
N ARG A 267 -14.77 45.56 -17.45
CA ARG A 267 -14.53 44.61 -18.54
C ARG A 267 -14.07 45.34 -19.81
N ALA A 268 -12.98 44.88 -20.40
CA ALA A 268 -12.46 45.39 -21.67
C ALA A 268 -11.75 44.29 -22.47
N ASP A 269 -11.57 44.53 -23.76
CA ASP A 269 -10.87 43.61 -24.67
C ASP A 269 -9.39 43.98 -24.77
N TYR A 270 -8.53 42.97 -24.61
CA TYR A 270 -7.08 43.12 -24.61
C TYR A 270 -6.47 42.21 -25.68
N ALA A 271 -5.70 42.81 -26.58
CA ALA A 271 -5.04 42.11 -27.67
C ALA A 271 -3.66 41.60 -27.25
N PHE A 272 -3.37 40.37 -27.65
CA PHE A 272 -2.10 39.67 -27.45
C PHE A 272 -1.59 39.17 -28.80
N SER A 273 -0.33 39.43 -29.11
CA SER A 273 0.29 39.03 -30.38
C SER A 273 1.76 38.64 -30.15
N PRO A 274 2.04 37.32 -30.09
CA PRO A 274 3.40 36.80 -30.03
C PRO A 274 4.26 37.25 -31.23
N SER A 275 3.64 37.39 -32.42
CA SER A 275 4.33 37.80 -33.66
C SER A 275 4.80 39.25 -33.68
N SER A 276 4.22 40.13 -32.86
CA SER A 276 4.59 41.55 -32.78
C SER A 276 5.25 41.92 -31.46
N GLY A 277 5.66 40.93 -30.66
CA GLY A 277 6.25 41.14 -29.33
C GLY A 277 5.29 41.74 -28.29
N GLN A 278 3.99 41.79 -28.60
CA GLN A 278 2.94 42.38 -27.76
C GLN A 278 2.14 41.27 -27.09
N ASN A 279 2.82 40.38 -26.35
CA ASN A 279 2.19 39.24 -25.69
C ASN A 279 1.97 39.46 -24.19
N SER A 280 1.97 40.72 -23.79
CA SER A 280 1.82 41.20 -22.42
C SER A 280 0.97 42.46 -22.44
N VAL A 281 0.03 42.57 -21.53
CA VAL A 281 -0.78 43.78 -21.32
C VAL A 281 -0.64 44.25 -19.89
N VAL A 282 -0.46 45.55 -19.70
CA VAL A 282 -0.44 46.20 -18.39
C VAL A 282 -1.77 46.91 -18.21
N ILE A 283 -2.51 46.54 -17.18
CA ILE A 283 -3.83 47.06 -16.85
C ILE A 283 -3.71 47.93 -15.60
N PRO A 284 -3.74 49.28 -15.73
CA PRO A 284 -3.69 50.15 -14.57
C PRO A 284 -4.95 49.96 -13.70
N VAL A 285 -4.74 49.73 -12.41
CA VAL A 285 -5.77 49.58 -11.39
C VAL A 285 -5.42 50.45 -10.19
N THR A 286 -6.43 50.79 -9.40
CA THR A 286 -6.23 51.43 -8.10
C THR A 286 -7.16 50.78 -7.08
N GLY A 287 -6.64 50.47 -5.91
CA GLY A 287 -7.42 49.89 -4.83
C GLY A 287 -6.53 49.23 -3.79
N ARG A 288 -7.08 49.03 -2.59
CA ARG A 288 -6.43 48.27 -1.53
C ARG A 288 -7.10 46.90 -1.43
N VAL A 289 -6.39 45.83 -1.78
CA VAL A 289 -6.96 44.49 -1.93
C VAL A 289 -6.07 43.43 -1.33
N ALA A 290 -6.66 42.41 -0.72
CA ALA A 290 -5.96 41.21 -0.24
C ALA A 290 -6.01 40.10 -1.29
N ASP A 291 -7.10 40.02 -2.06
CA ASP A 291 -7.20 39.10 -3.19
C ASP A 291 -7.51 39.87 -4.47
N LEU A 292 -6.88 39.44 -5.57
CA LEU A 292 -7.12 39.98 -6.90
C LEU A 292 -7.67 38.88 -7.81
N ARG A 293 -8.77 39.17 -8.52
CA ARG A 293 -9.42 38.25 -9.42
C ARG A 293 -9.46 38.78 -10.85
N LEU A 294 -8.93 38.01 -11.79
CA LEU A 294 -9.14 38.20 -13.22
C LEU A 294 -10.30 37.33 -13.69
N THR A 295 -11.32 37.93 -14.28
CA THR A 295 -12.45 37.19 -14.88
C THR A 295 -12.45 37.37 -16.39
N PHE A 296 -12.49 36.24 -17.09
CA PHE A 296 -12.44 36.11 -18.54
C PHE A 296 -13.84 35.84 -19.06
N PHE A 297 -14.20 36.48 -20.17
CA PHE A 297 -15.52 36.36 -20.79
C PHE A 297 -15.49 35.92 -22.25
N SER A 298 -14.32 36.02 -22.91
CA SER A 298 -14.08 35.48 -24.24
C SER A 298 -12.57 35.44 -24.53
N ASN A 299 -12.18 34.56 -25.46
CA ASN A 299 -10.84 34.47 -26.04
C ASN A 299 -11.01 34.10 -27.52
N THR A 300 -10.42 34.86 -28.44
CA THR A 300 -10.53 34.56 -29.88
C THR A 300 -9.59 33.44 -30.35
N GLY A 301 -8.67 32.96 -29.50
CA GLY A 301 -7.66 31.97 -29.84
C GLY A 301 -7.82 30.60 -29.18
N ALA A 302 -8.75 30.43 -28.23
CA ALA A 302 -8.98 29.18 -27.49
C ALA A 302 -10.40 29.16 -26.88
N PRO A 303 -10.95 27.97 -26.54
CA PRO A 303 -12.27 27.86 -25.93
C PRO A 303 -12.35 28.38 -24.48
N GLY A 304 -11.21 28.56 -23.81
CA GLY A 304 -11.09 29.09 -22.45
C GLY A 304 -10.18 30.32 -22.34
N GLY A 305 -10.20 30.95 -21.16
CA GLY A 305 -9.26 32.01 -20.78
C GLY A 305 -7.88 31.43 -20.55
N GLN A 306 -6.83 32.15 -20.95
CA GLN A 306 -5.45 31.69 -20.84
C GLN A 306 -4.56 32.75 -20.22
N VAL A 307 -3.63 32.33 -19.35
CA VAL A 307 -2.60 33.19 -18.73
C VAL A 307 -1.33 32.38 -18.52
N ALA A 308 -0.22 32.85 -19.08
CA ALA A 308 1.10 32.28 -18.79
C ALA A 308 1.73 32.92 -17.55
N GLU A 309 1.55 34.23 -17.36
CA GLU A 309 2.01 34.89 -16.14
C GLU A 309 1.08 36.07 -15.78
N LEU A 310 0.69 36.12 -14.52
CA LEU A 310 -0.11 37.14 -13.86
C LEU A 310 0.78 37.84 -12.85
N GLN A 311 1.00 39.14 -13.09
CA GLN A 311 1.73 39.99 -12.15
C GLN A 311 0.78 40.98 -11.52
N VAL A 312 0.83 41.13 -10.20
CA VAL A 312 0.10 42.17 -9.47
C VAL A 312 1.13 43.15 -8.92
N LEU A 313 1.21 44.33 -9.52
CA LEU A 313 2.19 45.35 -9.14
C LEU A 313 1.58 46.26 -8.09
N GLY A 314 2.25 46.40 -6.95
CA GLY A 314 1.81 47.27 -5.87
C GLY A 314 2.73 47.25 -4.66
N THR A 315 2.28 47.85 -3.57
CA THR A 315 2.97 47.86 -2.28
C THR A 315 2.12 47.14 -1.23
N ALA A 316 2.66 46.07 -0.65
CA ALA A 316 2.00 45.34 0.44
C ALA A 316 1.97 46.18 1.73
N ALA A 317 0.89 46.09 2.50
CA ALA A 317 0.84 46.66 3.84
C ALA A 317 1.80 45.95 4.80
N PRO A 318 2.30 46.63 5.85
CA PRO A 318 3.09 45.96 6.87
C PRO A 318 2.32 44.80 7.52
N HIS A 319 2.85 43.58 7.40
CA HIS A 319 2.32 42.37 8.04
C HIS A 319 3.46 41.52 8.65
N PRO A 320 3.15 40.66 9.63
CA PRO A 320 4.04 39.60 10.11
C PRO A 320 4.33 38.53 9.04
N ASP A 321 5.37 37.71 9.24
CA ASP A 321 5.73 36.55 8.40
C ASP A 321 6.50 35.52 9.24
N LEU A 322 5.84 34.49 9.76
CA LEU A 322 6.35 33.54 10.75
C LEU A 322 7.00 32.33 10.10
N VAL A 323 8.32 32.38 9.95
CA VAL A 323 9.11 31.27 9.40
C VAL A 323 9.63 30.38 10.52
N VAL A 324 9.48 29.06 10.43
CA VAL A 324 10.25 28.13 11.29
C VAL A 324 11.67 28.02 10.73
N THR A 325 12.63 28.61 11.43
CA THR A 325 14.02 28.68 10.97
C THR A 325 14.92 27.63 11.57
N ASP A 326 14.56 26.97 12.69
CA ASP A 326 15.36 25.87 13.26
C ASP A 326 14.59 24.82 14.05
N LEU A 327 15.11 23.59 14.03
CA LEU A 327 14.61 22.45 14.81
C LEU A 327 15.78 21.69 15.42
N THR A 328 15.85 21.71 16.75
CA THR A 328 16.81 20.92 17.53
C THR A 328 16.07 20.13 18.60
N TRP A 329 16.76 19.24 19.32
CA TRP A 329 16.13 18.46 20.38
C TRP A 329 17.11 18.07 21.48
N SER A 330 16.56 17.82 22.66
CA SER A 330 17.25 17.35 23.85
C SER A 330 16.54 16.12 24.43
N PRO A 331 17.27 15.07 24.83
CA PRO A 331 18.70 14.87 24.64
C PRO A 331 19.10 14.80 23.14
N ALA A 332 20.34 15.16 22.79
CA ALA A 332 20.79 15.14 21.39
C ALA A 332 20.87 13.71 20.81
N THR A 333 21.09 12.72 21.66
CA THR A 333 21.12 11.28 21.37
C THR A 333 20.24 10.55 22.38
N PRO A 334 18.91 10.65 22.25
CA PRO A 334 18.00 10.03 23.21
C PRO A 334 18.01 8.51 23.07
N SER A 335 17.69 7.83 24.16
CA SER A 335 17.32 6.43 24.19
C SER A 335 15.81 6.27 24.32
N GLU A 336 15.28 5.06 24.13
CA GLU A 336 13.83 4.80 24.25
C GLU A 336 13.25 5.05 25.65
N LYS A 337 14.12 5.22 26.66
CA LYS A 337 13.73 5.62 28.04
C LYS A 337 13.70 7.14 28.24
N ASP A 338 14.32 7.92 27.35
CA ASP A 338 14.45 9.36 27.48
C ASP A 338 13.21 10.08 26.94
N GLU A 339 12.72 11.08 27.67
CA GLU A 339 11.76 12.04 27.11
C GLU A 339 12.49 12.99 26.17
N VAL A 340 11.94 13.17 24.97
CA VAL A 340 12.49 14.08 23.97
C VAL A 340 11.73 15.40 24.00
N THR A 341 12.47 16.50 24.01
CA THR A 341 11.94 17.86 23.81
C THR A 341 12.53 18.41 22.53
N VAL A 342 11.68 18.90 21.62
CA VAL A 342 12.09 19.56 20.38
C VAL A 342 12.02 21.07 20.58
N ASP A 343 13.13 21.75 20.32
CA ASP A 343 13.22 23.20 20.31
C ASP A 343 13.01 23.73 18.89
N ALA A 344 11.90 24.42 18.66
CA ALA A 344 11.55 25.05 17.40
C ALA A 344 11.85 26.56 17.45
N THR A 345 12.69 27.05 16.53
CA THR A 345 12.97 28.49 16.38
C THR A 345 12.05 29.08 15.33
N VAL A 346 11.17 29.98 15.77
CA VAL A 346 10.24 30.74 14.92
C VAL A 346 10.80 32.16 14.74
N ARG A 347 10.85 32.65 13.51
CA ARG A 347 11.30 33.99 13.14
C ARG A 347 10.17 34.76 12.48
N ASN A 348 9.95 35.99 12.90
CA ASN A 348 9.11 36.91 12.14
C ASN A 348 9.97 37.63 11.08
N ALA A 349 9.94 37.15 9.84
CA ALA A 349 10.61 37.75 8.68
C ALA A 349 9.87 38.97 8.10
N GLY A 350 8.67 39.27 8.63
CA GLY A 350 7.79 40.30 8.12
C GLY A 350 8.17 41.70 8.59
N THR A 351 7.44 42.69 8.09
CA THR A 351 7.68 44.11 8.36
C THR A 351 6.83 44.68 9.50
N ALA A 352 5.92 43.89 10.08
CA ALA A 352 5.14 44.23 11.26
C ALA A 352 5.30 43.19 12.38
N ALA A 353 4.94 43.55 13.61
CA ALA A 353 5.02 42.65 14.75
C ALA A 353 3.91 41.57 14.71
N ALA A 354 4.28 40.31 14.93
CA ALA A 354 3.36 39.19 15.07
C ALA A 354 2.72 39.20 16.47
N PRO A 355 1.40 39.00 16.60
CA PRO A 355 0.79 38.68 17.89
C PRO A 355 1.25 37.30 18.39
N ALA A 356 0.87 36.94 19.61
CA ALA A 356 1.15 35.61 20.12
C ALA A 356 0.41 34.54 19.30
N THR A 357 1.06 33.41 19.05
CA THR A 357 0.48 32.24 18.36
C THR A 357 1.01 30.95 18.98
N THR A 358 0.97 29.83 18.27
CA THR A 358 1.48 28.52 18.67
C THR A 358 2.40 27.95 17.60
N VAL A 359 3.23 26.98 17.99
CA VAL A 359 3.92 26.09 17.06
C VAL A 359 3.48 24.66 17.37
N ASN A 360 3.22 23.86 16.34
CA ASN A 360 3.05 22.41 16.45
C ASN A 360 4.34 21.74 15.98
N VAL A 361 4.87 20.82 16.77
CA VAL A 361 5.95 19.91 16.32
C VAL A 361 5.34 18.57 15.99
N SER A 362 5.70 18.03 14.83
CA SER A 362 5.33 16.70 14.38
C SER A 362 6.52 15.76 14.31
N VAL A 363 6.29 14.48 14.60
CA VAL A 363 7.26 13.40 14.44
C VAL A 363 6.64 12.38 13.49
N GLU A 364 7.31 12.07 12.38
CA GLU A 364 6.78 11.25 11.26
C GLU A 364 5.41 11.74 10.74
N GLY A 365 5.28 13.07 10.59
CA GLY A 365 4.08 13.70 10.06
C GLY A 365 2.90 13.81 11.03
N THR A 366 3.00 13.27 12.25
CA THR A 366 1.96 13.37 13.30
C THR A 366 2.34 14.40 14.34
N VAL A 367 1.41 15.31 14.68
CA VAL A 367 1.64 16.33 15.72
C VAL A 367 1.90 15.65 17.07
N ALA A 368 3.13 15.80 17.56
CA ALA A 368 3.63 15.21 18.78
C ALA A 368 3.50 16.14 20.00
N GLY A 369 3.37 17.44 19.76
CA GLY A 369 3.18 18.43 20.80
C GLY A 369 3.04 19.84 20.24
N SER A 370 2.68 20.79 21.09
CA SER A 370 2.56 22.21 20.75
C SER A 370 3.07 23.11 21.85
N ALA A 371 3.60 24.30 21.52
CA ALA A 371 3.97 25.31 22.50
C ALA A 371 3.55 26.72 22.05
N PRO A 372 3.24 27.64 22.99
CA PRO A 372 2.92 29.01 22.66
C PRO A 372 4.17 29.78 22.20
N VAL A 373 4.01 30.57 21.15
CA VAL A 373 4.97 31.56 20.66
C VAL A 373 4.49 32.93 21.11
N ALA A 374 5.29 33.61 21.95
CA ALA A 374 4.96 34.96 22.42
C ALA A 374 4.96 35.98 21.25
N PRO A 375 4.39 37.20 21.41
CA PRO A 375 4.40 38.21 20.36
C PRO A 375 5.84 38.51 19.88
N LEU A 376 6.02 38.52 18.57
CA LEU A 376 7.34 38.60 17.93
C LEU A 376 7.50 39.90 17.13
N PRO A 377 8.42 40.82 17.50
CA PRO A 377 8.71 42.00 16.68
C PRO A 377 9.25 41.62 15.29
N ALA A 378 9.07 42.51 14.32
CA ALA A 378 9.62 42.35 12.97
C ALA A 378 11.13 42.07 13.02
N GLY A 379 11.58 41.05 12.28
CA GLY A 379 12.97 40.59 12.20
C GLY A 379 13.47 39.76 13.40
N SER A 380 12.69 39.60 14.47
CA SER A 380 13.08 38.86 15.67
C SER A 380 12.81 37.36 15.57
N SER A 381 13.44 36.56 16.42
CA SER A 381 13.20 35.11 16.56
C SER A 381 12.96 34.73 18.01
N ALA A 382 12.18 33.67 18.24
CA ALA A 382 12.08 32.99 19.52
C ALA A 382 12.23 31.48 19.33
N THR A 383 12.89 30.83 20.27
CA THR A 383 12.92 29.37 20.38
C THR A 383 11.93 28.93 21.43
N VAL A 384 11.08 27.99 21.08
CA VAL A 384 10.07 27.41 21.98
C VAL A 384 10.29 25.91 22.08
N SER A 385 10.26 25.41 23.32
CA SER A 385 10.49 24.00 23.62
C SER A 385 9.17 23.24 23.65
N VAL A 386 9.08 22.18 22.85
CA VAL A 386 7.89 21.33 22.70
C VAL A 386 8.25 19.92 23.16
N PRO A 387 7.73 19.45 24.31
CA PRO A 387 7.86 18.06 24.71
C PRO A 387 7.18 17.15 23.67
N VAL A 388 7.91 16.19 23.11
CA VAL A 388 7.39 15.21 22.14
C VAL A 388 7.37 13.78 22.69
N GLY A 389 7.60 13.62 23.99
CA GLY A 389 7.49 12.37 24.74
C GLY A 389 8.65 11.39 24.47
N LYS A 390 8.51 10.17 25.01
CA LYS A 390 9.41 9.06 24.71
C LYS A 390 9.10 8.50 23.33
N ARG A 391 10.10 7.91 22.69
CA ARG A 391 9.96 7.29 21.37
C ARG A 391 10.60 5.92 21.39
N PRO A 392 10.05 4.91 20.69
CA PRO A 392 10.76 3.66 20.48
C PRO A 392 12.13 3.88 19.82
N THR A 393 13.00 2.87 19.86
CA THR A 393 14.24 2.89 19.09
C THR A 393 13.91 3.04 17.59
N GLY A 394 14.50 4.03 16.93
CA GLY A 394 14.13 4.38 15.56
C GLY A 394 14.75 5.68 15.06
N SER A 395 14.54 5.99 13.78
CA SER A 395 15.02 7.23 13.15
C SER A 395 13.84 7.99 12.56
N TYR A 396 13.49 9.09 13.20
CA TYR A 396 12.25 9.83 12.98
C TYR A 396 12.48 11.13 12.21
N THR A 397 11.63 11.44 11.24
CA THR A 397 11.50 12.79 10.70
C THR A 397 10.85 13.70 11.74
N VAL A 398 11.35 14.92 11.89
CA VAL A 398 10.77 15.93 12.79
C VAL A 398 10.44 17.15 11.96
N SER A 399 9.22 17.67 12.09
CA SER A 399 8.81 18.92 11.46
C SER A 399 8.12 19.82 12.46
N ALA A 400 7.99 21.11 12.14
CA ALA A 400 7.17 22.02 12.91
C ALA A 400 6.45 23.01 12.00
N VAL A 401 5.32 23.51 12.49
CA VAL A 401 4.47 24.50 11.82
C VAL A 401 4.14 25.62 12.81
N ALA A 402 4.55 26.85 12.51
CA ALA A 402 4.14 28.05 13.24
C ALA A 402 2.74 28.48 12.80
N ASP A 403 1.95 29.01 13.74
CA ASP A 403 0.53 29.38 13.53
C ASP A 403 -0.29 28.30 12.78
N PRO A 404 -0.31 27.05 13.28
CA PRO A 404 -0.92 25.92 12.56
C PRO A 404 -2.44 26.06 12.34
N THR A 405 -3.09 27.01 12.99
CA THR A 405 -4.52 27.33 12.85
C THR A 405 -4.79 28.52 11.93
N ASP A 406 -3.74 29.11 11.33
CA ASP A 406 -3.83 30.24 10.39
C ASP A 406 -4.63 31.42 10.97
N THR A 407 -4.26 31.83 12.20
CA THR A 407 -4.95 32.88 12.96
C THR A 407 -4.24 34.22 12.93
N VAL A 408 -2.96 34.24 12.59
CA VAL A 408 -2.13 35.41 12.37
C VAL A 408 -2.12 35.68 10.87
N PRO A 409 -2.67 36.80 10.39
CA PRO A 409 -2.60 37.11 8.96
C PRO A 409 -1.16 37.48 8.57
N GLU A 410 -0.54 36.72 7.68
CA GLU A 410 0.88 36.85 7.36
C GLU A 410 1.14 37.35 5.94
N LEU A 411 2.40 37.67 5.64
CA LEU A 411 2.84 37.96 4.28
C LEU A 411 2.91 36.67 3.45
N ASP A 412 3.31 35.54 4.03
CA ASP A 412 3.48 34.27 3.34
C ASP A 412 3.26 33.03 4.24
N ASP A 413 2.03 32.55 4.30
CA ASP A 413 1.65 31.38 5.13
C ASP A 413 2.32 30.07 4.65
N SER A 414 2.94 30.05 3.47
CA SER A 414 3.57 28.84 2.92
C SER A 414 4.91 28.50 3.56
N ASN A 415 5.53 29.46 4.24
CA ASN A 415 6.87 29.31 4.84
C ASN A 415 6.83 28.99 6.36
N ASN A 416 5.63 28.81 6.91
CA ASN A 416 5.41 28.52 8.32
C ASN A 416 5.89 27.13 8.75
N SER A 417 6.22 26.26 7.81
CA SER A 417 6.60 24.87 8.08
C SER A 417 8.08 24.60 7.79
N ARG A 418 8.71 23.78 8.63
CA ARG A 418 10.07 23.26 8.40
C ARG A 418 10.16 21.80 8.76
N ILE A 419 10.88 21.02 7.96
CA ILE A 419 11.35 19.67 8.29
C ILE A 419 12.82 19.77 8.72
N ALA A 420 13.20 19.09 9.80
CA ALA A 420 14.57 19.08 10.30
C ALA A 420 15.52 18.42 9.30
N ASP A 421 16.72 18.98 9.15
CA ASP A 421 17.73 18.50 8.18
C ASP A 421 18.30 17.11 8.53
N ARG A 422 18.20 16.72 9.79
CA ARG A 422 18.60 15.39 10.28
C ARG A 422 17.40 14.70 10.93
N LYS A 423 17.43 13.38 10.97
CA LYS A 423 16.42 12.59 11.69
C LYS A 423 16.72 12.54 13.19
N LEU A 424 15.68 12.60 14.02
CA LEU A 424 15.73 12.27 15.43
C LEU A 424 16.01 10.77 15.56
N THR A 425 17.22 10.41 15.95
CA THR A 425 17.60 9.00 16.13
C THR A 425 17.53 8.65 17.60
N VAL A 426 16.58 7.79 17.95
CA VAL A 426 16.39 7.26 19.29
C VAL A 426 17.05 5.90 19.35
N THR A 427 17.93 5.74 20.33
CA THR A 427 18.77 4.54 20.50
C THR A 427 18.19 3.62 21.57
N GLN A 428 18.66 2.38 21.60
CA GLN A 428 18.28 1.46 22.66
C GLN A 428 18.91 1.86 23.99
N SER A 429 18.22 1.54 25.09
CA SER A 429 18.74 1.79 26.44
C SER A 429 20.06 1.05 26.71
N PRO A 430 20.95 1.60 27.57
CA PRO A 430 22.12 0.86 28.07
C PRO A 430 21.72 -0.42 28.83
N GLY A 431 22.24 -1.59 28.43
CA GLY A 431 21.98 -2.88 29.10
C GLY A 431 21.91 -4.08 28.14
N PRO A 432 21.90 -5.33 28.65
CA PRO A 432 21.60 -6.53 27.86
C PRO A 432 20.09 -6.62 27.54
N ASP A 433 19.75 -7.33 26.46
CA ASP A 433 18.36 -7.54 26.03
C ASP A 433 18.26 -8.83 25.18
N LEU A 434 17.83 -9.93 25.79
CA LEU A 434 17.84 -11.30 25.31
C LEU A 434 16.48 -11.70 24.78
N ARG A 435 16.33 -11.69 23.46
CA ARG A 435 15.17 -12.29 22.80
C ARG A 435 15.49 -13.66 22.24
N VAL A 436 14.53 -14.56 22.29
CA VAL A 436 14.61 -15.79 21.48
C VAL A 436 14.18 -15.47 20.05
N THR A 437 15.01 -15.80 19.07
CA THR A 437 14.75 -15.53 17.64
C THR A 437 14.45 -16.78 16.83
N GLY A 438 14.62 -17.97 17.41
CA GLY A 438 14.29 -19.20 16.73
C GLY A 438 14.49 -20.44 17.60
N ILE A 439 13.82 -21.51 17.20
CA ILE A 439 14.02 -22.86 17.71
C ILE A 439 14.35 -23.72 16.49
N THR A 440 15.32 -24.61 16.58
CA THR A 440 15.64 -25.57 15.52
C THR A 440 15.45 -26.97 16.09
N SER A 441 14.68 -27.80 15.38
CA SER A 441 14.54 -29.23 15.66
C SER A 441 15.52 -30.03 14.81
N ASN A 442 16.06 -31.11 15.36
CA ASN A 442 16.82 -32.11 14.62
C ASN A 442 16.31 -33.52 14.98
N PRO A 443 15.74 -34.27 14.03
CA PRO A 443 15.51 -33.88 12.62
C PRO A 443 14.51 -32.72 12.47
N ALA A 444 14.66 -31.93 11.40
CA ALA A 444 13.82 -30.74 11.15
C ALA A 444 12.35 -31.13 10.90
N SER A 445 12.12 -32.27 10.26
CA SER A 445 10.81 -32.91 10.02
C SER A 445 10.82 -34.31 10.63
N PRO A 446 10.51 -34.45 11.93
CA PRO A 446 10.57 -35.76 12.58
C PRO A 446 9.47 -36.68 12.06
N ALA A 447 9.83 -37.94 11.81
CA ALA A 447 8.84 -39.00 11.70
C ALA A 447 8.23 -39.31 13.07
N VAL A 448 7.00 -39.82 13.09
CA VAL A 448 6.35 -40.31 14.31
C VAL A 448 7.26 -41.32 15.02
N GLY A 449 7.51 -41.08 16.30
CA GLY A 449 8.36 -41.91 17.17
C GLY A 449 9.84 -41.54 17.18
N ALA A 450 10.31 -40.62 16.33
CA ALA A 450 11.71 -40.18 16.30
C ALA A 450 12.12 -39.41 17.56
N SER A 451 13.36 -39.57 18.02
CA SER A 451 13.94 -38.69 19.04
C SER A 451 14.37 -37.37 18.40
N VAL A 452 13.89 -36.26 18.96
CA VAL A 452 14.12 -34.89 18.47
C VAL A 452 14.94 -34.13 19.50
N SER A 453 16.10 -33.63 19.09
CA SER A 453 16.89 -32.66 19.85
C SER A 453 16.58 -31.24 19.38
N PHE A 454 16.78 -30.24 20.24
CA PHE A 454 16.53 -28.85 19.88
C PHE A 454 17.73 -27.95 20.17
N THR A 455 17.85 -26.88 19.38
CA THR A 455 18.67 -25.72 19.71
C THR A 455 17.81 -24.46 19.66
N VAL A 456 18.12 -23.48 20.50
CA VAL A 456 17.40 -22.22 20.63
C VAL A 456 18.36 -21.09 20.25
N ALA A 457 17.96 -20.24 19.31
CA ALA A 457 18.69 -19.04 18.96
C ALA A 457 18.29 -17.91 19.92
N VAL A 458 19.24 -17.47 20.75
CA VAL A 458 19.06 -16.36 21.70
C VAL A 458 19.90 -15.19 21.23
N ASN A 459 19.25 -14.09 20.88
CA ASN A 459 19.91 -12.86 20.42
C ASN A 459 19.94 -11.86 21.56
N ASN A 460 21.13 -11.36 21.89
CA ASN A 460 21.26 -10.17 22.72
C ASN A 460 21.18 -8.94 21.81
N ARG A 461 20.00 -8.34 21.68
CA ARG A 461 19.84 -7.09 20.92
C ARG A 461 20.34 -5.87 21.68
N GLY A 462 20.63 -6.00 22.98
CA GLY A 462 21.04 -4.92 23.86
C GLY A 462 22.41 -4.31 23.51
N THR A 463 22.78 -3.28 24.25
CA THR A 463 24.01 -2.50 24.03
C THR A 463 25.20 -3.00 24.86
N THR A 464 24.97 -3.89 25.83
CA THR A 464 26.02 -4.56 26.62
C THR A 464 25.88 -6.07 26.56
N ALA A 465 26.96 -6.80 26.85
CA ALA A 465 26.92 -8.27 26.86
C ALA A 465 26.04 -8.82 27.99
N ALA A 466 25.25 -9.85 27.68
CA ALA A 466 24.59 -10.67 28.68
C ALA A 466 25.62 -11.63 29.32
N PRO A 467 25.62 -11.79 30.65
CA PRO A 467 26.54 -12.69 31.33
C PRO A 467 26.26 -14.16 30.96
N ALA A 468 27.27 -15.01 31.09
CA ALA A 468 27.08 -16.46 30.96
C ALA A 468 26.26 -17.01 32.13
N GLY A 469 25.51 -18.08 31.91
CA GLY A 469 24.79 -18.80 32.97
C GLY A 469 23.28 -18.59 32.98
N THR A 470 22.71 -17.83 32.05
CA THR A 470 21.25 -17.71 31.92
C THR A 470 20.64 -19.03 31.45
N VAL A 471 19.47 -19.38 31.98
CA VAL A 471 18.76 -20.62 31.63
C VAL A 471 17.91 -20.38 30.38
N THR A 472 18.13 -21.16 29.33
CA THR A 472 17.23 -21.23 28.18
C THR A 472 16.32 -22.43 28.35
N ARG A 473 15.02 -22.22 28.56
CA ARG A 473 14.03 -23.28 28.76
C ARG A 473 13.22 -23.48 27.48
N LEU A 474 13.05 -24.72 27.04
CA LEU A 474 12.16 -25.13 25.96
C LEU A 474 11.08 -26.07 26.50
N THR A 475 9.82 -25.80 26.22
CA THR A 475 8.70 -26.71 26.50
C THR A 475 8.12 -27.27 25.20
N VAL A 476 7.81 -28.57 25.19
CA VAL A 476 7.17 -29.29 24.08
C VAL A 476 6.23 -30.36 24.63
N GLY A 477 4.92 -30.13 24.51
CA GLY A 477 3.92 -30.90 25.27
C GLY A 477 4.20 -30.83 26.78
N ASP A 478 4.21 -31.98 27.46
CA ASP A 478 4.57 -32.07 28.88
C ASP A 478 6.09 -32.12 29.14
N THR A 479 6.91 -32.06 28.08
CA THR A 479 8.38 -32.16 28.22
C THR A 479 8.98 -30.77 28.40
N VAL A 480 9.77 -30.61 29.46
CA VAL A 480 10.60 -29.41 29.70
C VAL A 480 12.06 -29.80 29.49
N LEU A 481 12.75 -29.06 28.61
CA LEU A 481 14.17 -29.20 28.32
C LEU A 481 14.84 -27.87 28.68
N GLU A 482 16.04 -27.91 29.25
CA GLU A 482 16.78 -26.71 29.64
C GLU A 482 18.20 -26.77 29.12
N GLY A 483 18.74 -25.61 28.75
CA GLY A 483 20.14 -25.42 28.39
C GLY A 483 20.68 -24.18 29.09
N THR A 484 21.98 -24.06 29.19
CA THR A 484 22.64 -22.88 29.77
C THR A 484 23.32 -22.08 28.66
N ALA A 485 22.98 -20.80 28.55
CA ALA A 485 23.62 -19.92 27.58
C ALA A 485 25.03 -19.51 28.06
N GLY A 486 25.98 -19.41 27.12
CA GLY A 486 27.23 -18.70 27.35
C GLY A 486 27.01 -17.19 27.41
N SER A 487 28.08 -16.41 27.57
CA SER A 487 27.97 -14.95 27.46
C SER A 487 27.63 -14.57 26.02
N ILE A 488 26.64 -13.70 25.84
CA ILE A 488 26.16 -13.25 24.53
C ILE A 488 26.51 -11.77 24.38
N ALA A 489 27.43 -11.43 23.49
CA ALA A 489 27.81 -10.05 23.25
C ALA A 489 26.65 -9.24 22.65
N ALA A 490 26.70 -7.91 22.82
CA ALA A 490 25.74 -7.00 22.20
C ALA A 490 25.65 -7.21 20.69
N GLY A 491 24.43 -7.37 20.17
CA GLY A 491 24.14 -7.65 18.76
C GLY A 491 24.29 -9.11 18.33
N GLU A 492 24.91 -9.97 19.13
CA GLU A 492 25.20 -11.36 18.75
C GLU A 492 24.01 -12.30 19.00
N THR A 493 23.98 -13.41 18.24
CA THR A 493 23.03 -14.50 18.46
C THR A 493 23.78 -15.77 18.86
N ALA A 494 23.50 -16.28 20.05
CA ALA A 494 24.00 -17.56 20.50
C ALA A 494 23.01 -18.68 20.14
N THR A 495 23.54 -19.82 19.68
CA THR A 495 22.74 -21.06 19.54
C THR A 495 22.92 -21.89 20.80
N VAL A 496 21.92 -21.89 21.67
CA VAL A 496 21.90 -22.62 22.93
C VAL A 496 21.32 -24.01 22.68
N ALA A 497 22.11 -25.05 22.91
CA ALA A 497 21.58 -26.41 22.92
C ALA A 497 20.80 -26.63 24.23
N VAL A 498 19.57 -27.16 24.13
CA VAL A 498 18.83 -27.61 25.31
C VAL A 498 19.09 -29.10 25.53
N ASP A 499 19.31 -29.49 26.78
CA ASP A 499 19.71 -30.84 27.13
C ASP A 499 18.51 -31.81 27.07
N GLY A 500 18.70 -32.95 26.40
CA GLY A 500 17.70 -34.02 26.27
C GLY A 500 17.08 -34.13 24.88
N THR A 501 16.06 -34.99 24.76
CA THR A 501 15.31 -35.19 23.52
C THR A 501 13.82 -35.37 23.79
N TRP A 502 12.98 -34.88 22.89
CA TRP A 502 11.55 -35.17 22.85
C TRP A 502 11.26 -36.32 21.88
N LYS A 503 10.36 -37.24 22.23
CA LYS A 503 9.93 -38.30 21.30
C LYS A 503 8.74 -37.80 20.48
N ALA A 504 8.94 -37.66 19.18
CA ALA A 504 7.96 -37.15 18.24
C ALA A 504 6.66 -37.96 18.27
N THR A 505 5.52 -37.31 18.46
CA THR A 505 4.18 -37.90 18.38
C THR A 505 3.46 -37.38 17.16
N ASN A 506 2.69 -38.21 16.46
CA ASN A 506 1.94 -37.79 15.27
C ASN A 506 1.06 -36.57 15.55
N GLY A 507 0.95 -35.68 14.57
CA GLY A 507 0.31 -34.38 14.73
C GLY A 507 1.33 -33.31 15.08
N GLY A 508 0.88 -32.20 15.67
CA GLY A 508 1.79 -31.11 15.98
C GLY A 508 2.04 -30.88 17.46
N ALA A 509 3.16 -30.21 17.72
CA ALA A 509 3.61 -29.83 19.04
C ALA A 509 3.99 -28.35 19.02
N VAL A 510 3.48 -27.58 20.00
CA VAL A 510 3.93 -26.20 20.22
C VAL A 510 5.24 -26.25 21.01
N LEU A 511 6.26 -25.63 20.45
CA LEU A 511 7.57 -25.44 21.07
C LEU A 511 7.61 -24.03 21.65
N THR A 512 7.75 -23.87 22.96
CA THR A 512 7.91 -22.55 23.59
C THR A 512 9.27 -22.45 24.24
N ALA A 513 10.11 -21.54 23.74
CA ALA A 513 11.41 -21.25 24.30
C ALA A 513 11.40 -19.93 25.08
N THR A 514 12.12 -19.89 26.18
CA THR A 514 12.30 -18.71 27.02
C THR A 514 13.79 -18.52 27.28
N ALA A 515 14.36 -17.39 26.85
CA ALA A 515 15.67 -16.94 27.28
C ALA A 515 15.60 -16.42 28.73
N ASP A 516 16.70 -16.53 29.46
CA ASP A 516 16.78 -16.23 30.89
C ASP A 516 15.54 -16.66 31.71
N ALA A 517 15.11 -17.90 31.56
CA ALA A 517 13.88 -18.45 32.13
C ALA A 517 13.85 -18.53 33.67
N THR A 518 14.90 -18.05 34.33
CA THR A 518 15.07 -17.92 35.78
C THR A 518 15.16 -16.47 36.25
N ASP A 519 15.10 -15.50 35.34
CA ASP A 519 15.06 -14.05 35.64
C ASP A 519 16.27 -13.61 36.49
N VAL A 520 17.49 -13.92 36.01
CA VAL A 520 18.74 -13.63 36.72
C VAL A 520 19.55 -12.48 36.11
N VAL A 521 19.18 -12.00 34.93
CA VAL A 521 19.77 -10.83 34.26
C VAL A 521 18.69 -9.76 34.14
N GLU A 522 18.95 -8.57 34.68
CA GLU A 522 18.08 -7.42 34.47
C GLU A 522 18.27 -6.90 33.03
N GLU A 523 17.23 -7.03 32.23
CA GLU A 523 17.23 -6.76 30.80
C GLU A 523 16.60 -5.40 30.49
N THR A 524 16.94 -4.81 29.34
CA THR A 524 16.28 -3.56 28.93
C THR A 524 14.81 -3.76 28.54
N ASP A 525 14.43 -4.99 28.19
CA ASP A 525 13.06 -5.40 27.85
C ASP A 525 12.82 -6.89 28.19
N GLU A 526 12.21 -7.14 29.36
CA GLU A 526 11.89 -8.49 29.84
C GLU A 526 10.76 -9.19 29.06
N ASN A 527 10.03 -8.46 28.21
CA ASN A 527 8.82 -8.99 27.58
C ASN A 527 9.09 -9.72 26.26
N ASN A 528 10.35 -9.78 25.81
CA ASN A 528 10.72 -10.35 24.51
C ASN A 528 11.51 -11.66 24.60
N ASN A 529 11.67 -12.20 25.81
CA ASN A 529 12.45 -13.41 26.09
C ASN A 529 11.78 -14.69 25.60
N VAL A 530 10.48 -14.65 25.25
CA VAL A 530 9.68 -15.82 24.91
C VAL A 530 9.43 -15.89 23.40
N PHE A 531 9.67 -17.06 22.82
CA PHE A 531 9.34 -17.37 21.42
C PHE A 531 8.66 -18.74 21.35
N ALA A 532 7.52 -18.80 20.66
CA ALA A 532 6.84 -20.06 20.38
C ALA A 532 6.79 -20.36 18.88
N ARG A 533 6.93 -21.63 18.51
CA ARG A 533 6.66 -22.11 17.15
C ARG A 533 6.06 -23.51 17.16
N SER A 534 5.20 -23.82 16.20
CA SER A 534 4.68 -25.18 16.01
C SER A 534 5.67 -26.07 15.25
N LEU A 535 5.70 -27.35 15.60
CA LEU A 535 6.41 -28.42 14.90
C LEU A 535 5.40 -29.50 14.54
N VAL A 536 5.27 -29.83 13.26
CA VAL A 536 4.48 -31.01 12.83
C VAL A 536 5.37 -32.22 12.70
N VAL A 537 4.87 -33.32 13.25
CA VAL A 537 5.39 -34.67 13.10
C VAL A 537 4.35 -35.43 12.28
N GLY A 538 4.67 -35.73 11.02
CA GLY A 538 3.69 -36.22 10.04
C GLY A 538 3.23 -35.13 9.07
N ARG A 539 2.06 -35.32 8.45
CA ARG A 539 1.42 -34.39 7.50
C ARG A 539 0.21 -33.71 8.13
N GLY A 540 -0.17 -32.57 7.56
CA GLY A 540 -1.35 -31.80 7.98
C GLY A 540 -1.07 -30.84 9.12
N ALA A 541 -2.14 -30.29 9.69
CA ALA A 541 -2.06 -29.30 10.75
C ALA A 541 -1.83 -29.90 12.14
N ALA A 542 -1.16 -29.10 12.96
CA ALA A 542 -0.99 -29.28 14.40
C ALA A 542 -2.28 -28.90 15.15
N LEU A 543 -3.30 -29.75 15.15
CA LEU A 543 -4.60 -29.39 15.70
C LEU A 543 -4.66 -29.61 17.22
N PRO A 544 -5.27 -28.68 17.99
CA PRO A 544 -5.40 -28.82 19.46
C PRO A 544 -6.53 -29.77 19.86
N TYR A 545 -7.32 -30.25 18.91
CA TYR A 545 -8.40 -31.20 19.10
C TYR A 545 -8.05 -32.57 18.49
N THR A 546 -8.69 -33.61 18.99
CA THR A 546 -8.75 -34.92 18.34
C THR A 546 -10.11 -35.08 17.68
N GLU A 547 -10.12 -35.48 16.42
CA GLU A 547 -11.32 -35.80 15.65
C GLU A 547 -11.67 -37.28 15.81
N TYR A 548 -12.97 -37.59 15.88
CA TYR A 548 -13.49 -38.96 15.99
C TYR A 548 -14.66 -39.14 15.02
N GLU A 549 -14.52 -40.08 14.10
CA GLU A 549 -15.56 -40.43 13.11
C GLU A 549 -16.70 -41.23 13.77
N ALA A 550 -17.95 -40.90 13.43
CA ALA A 550 -19.13 -41.51 14.05
C ALA A 550 -19.26 -43.00 13.70
N GLU A 551 -18.85 -43.40 12.50
CA GLU A 551 -18.94 -44.79 12.07
C GLU A 551 -17.90 -45.72 12.71
N ASP A 552 -16.82 -45.16 13.26
CA ASP A 552 -15.79 -45.90 14.00
C ASP A 552 -16.13 -46.01 15.50
N ALA A 553 -17.14 -45.26 15.96
CA ALA A 553 -17.64 -45.27 17.32
C ALA A 553 -18.65 -46.42 17.55
N ARG A 554 -19.05 -46.61 18.82
CA ARG A 554 -20.15 -47.53 19.13
C ARG A 554 -21.48 -46.81 18.92
N TYR A 555 -22.36 -47.34 18.06
CA TYR A 555 -23.64 -46.70 17.81
C TYR A 555 -24.85 -47.65 17.86
N ALA A 556 -26.02 -47.07 18.10
CA ALA A 556 -27.32 -47.61 17.78
C ALA A 556 -28.03 -46.61 16.86
N GLY A 557 -28.24 -46.99 15.62
CA GLY A 557 -28.71 -46.11 14.55
C GLY A 557 -28.43 -46.75 13.19
N THR A 558 -28.62 -46.00 12.11
CA THR A 558 -28.38 -46.47 10.74
C THR A 558 -27.05 -45.93 10.22
N LEU A 559 -26.12 -46.82 9.87
CA LEU A 559 -24.91 -46.42 9.16
C LEU A 559 -25.25 -46.02 7.72
N LEU A 560 -24.85 -44.81 7.33
CA LEU A 560 -24.90 -44.30 5.97
C LEU A 560 -23.52 -44.49 5.33
N THR A 561 -23.48 -44.85 4.04
CA THR A 561 -22.23 -45.06 3.30
C THR A 561 -22.42 -44.62 1.86
N ALA A 562 -21.49 -43.85 1.32
CA ALA A 562 -21.54 -43.41 -0.06
C ALA A 562 -21.28 -44.58 -1.01
N ASP A 563 -21.82 -44.50 -2.22
CA ASP A 563 -21.38 -45.39 -3.28
C ASP A 563 -19.96 -45.03 -3.75
N ARG A 564 -19.37 -45.93 -4.54
CA ARG A 564 -18.00 -45.77 -5.06
C ARG A 564 -17.84 -44.61 -6.05
N ARG A 565 -18.89 -44.19 -6.75
CA ARG A 565 -18.85 -43.02 -7.67
C ARG A 565 -18.91 -41.70 -6.92
N ARG A 566 -19.44 -41.71 -5.70
CA ARG A 566 -19.55 -40.52 -4.83
C ARG A 566 -20.28 -39.38 -5.54
N THR A 567 -21.37 -39.73 -6.23
CA THR A 567 -22.22 -38.80 -6.98
C THR A 567 -22.67 -37.66 -6.06
N PHE A 568 -22.32 -36.42 -6.42
CA PHE A 568 -22.58 -35.22 -5.63
C PHE A 568 -23.75 -34.38 -6.19
N GLY A 569 -24.19 -34.60 -7.43
CA GLY A 569 -25.31 -33.86 -8.03
C GLY A 569 -26.67 -34.08 -7.36
N HIS A 570 -26.75 -34.90 -6.31
CA HIS A 570 -27.99 -35.33 -5.67
C HIS A 570 -27.89 -35.32 -4.13
N THR A 571 -29.05 -35.27 -3.47
CA THR A 571 -29.13 -35.28 -2.01
C THR A 571 -28.59 -36.58 -1.41
N ASN A 572 -27.36 -36.56 -0.90
CA ASN A 572 -26.72 -37.73 -0.29
C ASN A 572 -25.83 -37.35 0.89
N PHE A 573 -26.31 -37.62 2.10
CA PHE A 573 -25.56 -37.37 3.33
C PHE A 573 -24.21 -38.08 3.37
N ALA A 574 -24.13 -39.33 2.91
CA ALA A 574 -22.90 -40.08 3.01
C ALA A 574 -21.83 -39.57 2.03
N THR A 575 -22.22 -39.05 0.86
CA THR A 575 -21.27 -38.40 -0.05
C THR A 575 -20.63 -37.19 0.64
N GLU A 576 -21.41 -36.40 1.38
CA GLU A 576 -20.93 -35.18 2.07
C GLU A 576 -20.30 -35.41 3.46
N SER A 577 -20.20 -36.68 3.88
CA SER A 577 -19.64 -37.09 5.16
C SER A 577 -18.12 -37.24 5.11
N SER A 578 -17.45 -36.96 6.23
CA SER A 578 -16.04 -37.38 6.41
C SER A 578 -15.95 -38.89 6.29
N GLY A 579 -14.88 -39.38 5.67
CA GLY A 579 -14.73 -40.81 5.41
C GLY A 579 -15.82 -41.40 4.48
N ARG A 580 -16.70 -40.55 3.92
CA ARG A 580 -17.88 -40.88 3.13
C ARG A 580 -18.92 -41.75 3.86
N ARG A 581 -18.99 -41.62 5.19
CA ARG A 581 -19.86 -42.42 6.08
C ARG A 581 -20.31 -41.59 7.28
N SER A 582 -21.49 -41.89 7.80
CA SER A 582 -22.02 -41.23 9.00
C SER A 582 -23.10 -42.08 9.65
N VAL A 583 -23.51 -41.74 10.88
CA VAL A 583 -24.56 -42.46 11.60
C VAL A 583 -25.82 -41.61 11.71
N ARG A 584 -26.94 -42.16 11.26
CA ARG A 584 -28.26 -41.54 11.33
C ARG A 584 -29.06 -42.08 12.52
N LEU A 585 -29.65 -41.16 13.29
CA LEU A 585 -30.47 -41.42 14.47
C LEU A 585 -31.94 -41.05 14.18
N ASP A 586 -32.80 -42.06 14.03
CA ASP A 586 -34.20 -41.91 13.61
C ASP A 586 -35.19 -42.18 14.77
N SER A 587 -34.75 -42.83 15.85
CA SER A 587 -35.60 -43.23 16.96
C SER A 587 -35.06 -42.77 18.31
N THR A 588 -35.95 -42.57 19.29
CA THR A 588 -35.54 -42.32 20.68
C THR A 588 -34.73 -43.50 21.20
N GLY A 589 -33.55 -43.22 21.76
CA GLY A 589 -32.57 -44.21 22.23
C GLY A 589 -31.42 -44.47 21.24
N ASP A 590 -31.57 -44.06 19.98
CA ASP A 590 -30.48 -44.08 19.01
C ASP A 590 -29.34 -43.15 19.49
N HIS A 591 -28.10 -43.59 19.32
CA HIS A 591 -26.92 -42.86 19.80
C HIS A 591 -25.64 -43.21 19.03
N VAL A 592 -24.63 -42.34 19.20
CA VAL A 592 -23.22 -42.61 18.88
C VAL A 592 -22.39 -42.34 20.16
N GLU A 593 -21.53 -43.29 20.54
CA GLU A 593 -20.71 -43.28 21.75
C GLU A 593 -19.22 -43.39 21.41
N PHE A 594 -18.51 -42.28 21.62
CA PHE A 594 -17.08 -42.10 21.39
C PHE A 594 -16.31 -42.30 22.69
N THR A 595 -15.08 -42.83 22.61
CA THR A 595 -14.17 -42.91 23.76
C THR A 595 -13.00 -41.97 23.52
N SER A 596 -12.84 -40.95 24.37
CA SER A 596 -11.77 -39.96 24.19
C SER A 596 -10.37 -40.58 24.40
N THR A 597 -9.41 -40.22 23.57
CA THR A 597 -7.99 -40.56 23.73
C THR A 597 -7.23 -39.51 24.55
N GLY A 598 -7.72 -38.27 24.58
CA GLY A 598 -7.21 -37.16 25.38
C GLY A 598 -8.23 -36.62 26.38
N ALA A 599 -7.77 -35.72 27.26
CA ALA A 599 -8.67 -34.92 28.08
C ALA A 599 -9.46 -33.92 27.20
N ALA A 600 -10.67 -33.57 27.60
CA ALA A 600 -11.50 -32.63 26.86
C ALA A 600 -12.46 -31.87 27.79
N ASN A 601 -12.68 -30.60 27.48
CA ASN A 601 -13.72 -29.76 28.10
C ASN A 601 -14.55 -29.03 27.05
N SER A 602 -14.49 -29.45 25.80
CA SER A 602 -15.28 -28.93 24.70
C SER A 602 -15.66 -30.06 23.74
N ILE A 603 -16.66 -29.78 22.92
CA ILE A 603 -17.07 -30.65 21.83
C ILE A 603 -17.49 -29.80 20.64
N VAL A 604 -17.07 -30.18 19.43
CA VAL A 604 -17.69 -29.78 18.17
C VAL A 604 -18.35 -31.03 17.58
N VAL A 605 -19.56 -30.89 17.06
CA VAL A 605 -20.30 -31.96 16.40
C VAL A 605 -20.61 -31.53 14.98
N ARG A 606 -20.04 -32.22 13.98
CA ARG A 606 -20.47 -32.05 12.60
C ARG A 606 -21.73 -32.88 12.39
N ASN A 607 -22.82 -32.21 12.07
CA ASN A 607 -24.15 -32.81 12.10
C ASN A 607 -25.06 -32.29 11.00
N SER A 608 -26.14 -33.03 10.75
CA SER A 608 -27.26 -32.58 9.94
C SER A 608 -28.58 -32.90 10.62
N ILE A 609 -29.45 -31.89 10.70
CA ILE A 609 -30.86 -32.01 11.07
C ILE A 609 -31.72 -31.51 9.90
N PRO A 610 -33.02 -31.90 9.81
CA PRO A 610 -33.88 -31.48 8.72
C PRO A 610 -34.00 -29.95 8.65
N ASP A 611 -34.00 -29.40 7.44
CA ASP A 611 -34.34 -28.00 7.19
C ASP A 611 -35.79 -27.66 7.62
N ALA A 612 -36.11 -26.38 7.79
CA ALA A 612 -37.48 -25.90 7.95
C ALA A 612 -38.31 -26.16 6.68
N PRO A 613 -39.63 -26.37 6.77
CA PRO A 613 -40.45 -26.75 5.62
C PRO A 613 -40.43 -25.74 4.47
N ASN A 614 -40.16 -24.47 4.78
CA ASN A 614 -40.07 -23.36 3.83
C ASN A 614 -38.64 -22.82 3.68
N GLY A 615 -37.62 -23.53 4.17
CA GLY A 615 -36.24 -23.05 4.20
C GLY A 615 -35.92 -22.13 5.37
N GLY A 616 -34.69 -21.62 5.38
CA GLY A 616 -34.17 -20.75 6.44
C GLY A 616 -33.71 -21.47 7.71
N GLY A 617 -33.76 -22.80 7.71
CA GLY A 617 -33.30 -23.66 8.79
C GLY A 617 -34.17 -23.68 10.04
N ARG A 618 -33.79 -24.56 10.97
CA ARG A 618 -34.41 -24.73 12.27
C ARG A 618 -33.36 -25.11 13.32
N GLU A 619 -33.74 -24.97 14.58
CA GLU A 619 -32.97 -25.50 15.71
C GLU A 619 -33.64 -26.73 16.30
N ALA A 620 -32.81 -27.65 16.81
CA ALA A 620 -33.24 -28.79 17.61
C ALA A 620 -32.19 -29.07 18.70
N THR A 621 -32.52 -29.96 19.63
CA THR A 621 -31.55 -30.42 20.63
C THR A 621 -31.14 -31.87 20.41
N LEU A 622 -29.93 -32.22 20.86
CA LEU A 622 -29.46 -33.59 20.99
C LEU A 622 -28.79 -33.77 22.37
N SER A 623 -29.17 -34.79 23.12
CA SER A 623 -28.60 -35.03 24.45
C SER A 623 -27.14 -35.51 24.38
N LEU A 624 -26.28 -34.90 25.17
CA LEU A 624 -24.89 -35.31 25.41
C LEU A 624 -24.77 -35.97 26.78
N TYR A 625 -24.13 -37.14 26.81
CA TYR A 625 -23.77 -37.88 28.01
C TYR A 625 -22.26 -38.07 28.10
N ALA A 626 -21.73 -38.15 29.32
CA ALA A 626 -20.36 -38.55 29.63
C ALA A 626 -20.38 -39.69 30.64
N ASP A 627 -19.77 -40.83 30.31
CA ASP A 627 -19.78 -42.07 31.11
C ASP A 627 -21.18 -42.49 31.56
N GLY A 628 -22.15 -42.35 30.64
CA GLY A 628 -23.56 -42.67 30.86
C GLY A 628 -24.35 -41.68 31.72
N ARG A 629 -23.73 -40.57 32.15
CA ARG A 629 -24.41 -39.49 32.89
C ARG A 629 -24.76 -38.36 31.95
N PHE A 630 -25.98 -37.85 32.05
CA PHE A 630 -26.41 -36.68 31.27
C PHE A 630 -25.53 -35.48 31.60
N VAL A 631 -25.02 -34.81 30.57
CA VAL A 631 -24.18 -33.61 30.70
C VAL A 631 -25.03 -32.38 30.39
N ARG A 632 -25.57 -32.32 29.17
CA ARG A 632 -26.43 -31.24 28.68
C ARG A 632 -27.12 -31.65 27.39
N LYS A 633 -28.08 -30.84 26.95
CA LYS A 633 -28.53 -30.82 25.55
C LYS A 633 -27.62 -29.88 24.75
N LEU A 634 -27.18 -30.33 23.58
CA LEU A 634 -26.52 -29.52 22.58
C LEU A 634 -27.59 -28.92 21.66
N THR A 635 -27.48 -27.64 21.35
CA THR A 635 -28.31 -27.00 20.32
C THR A 635 -27.66 -27.28 18.97
N LEU A 636 -28.43 -27.86 18.06
CA LEU A 636 -28.06 -28.10 16.68
C LEU A 636 -28.89 -27.19 15.79
N SER A 637 -28.33 -26.73 14.67
CA SER A 637 -28.99 -25.83 13.74
C SER A 637 -28.81 -26.31 12.31
N SER A 638 -29.83 -26.13 11.48
CA SER A 638 -29.73 -26.26 10.01
C SER A 638 -29.73 -24.90 9.30
N LYS A 639 -29.66 -23.78 10.04
CA LYS A 639 -29.75 -22.41 9.50
C LYS A 639 -28.73 -22.13 8.39
N HIS A 640 -27.51 -22.63 8.56
CA HIS A 640 -26.43 -22.40 7.61
C HIS A 640 -26.23 -23.58 6.66
N ALA A 641 -26.94 -24.69 6.80
CA ALA A 641 -26.89 -25.84 5.90
C ALA A 641 -28.02 -25.78 4.85
N TRP A 642 -28.09 -26.80 4.00
CA TRP A 642 -29.16 -27.03 3.01
C TRP A 642 -29.24 -25.97 1.91
N LEU A 643 -28.53 -26.23 0.81
CA LEU A 643 -28.61 -25.46 -0.43
C LEU A 643 -29.29 -26.25 -1.56
N TYR A 644 -30.30 -25.64 -2.17
CA TYR A 644 -31.18 -26.21 -3.19
C TYR A 644 -30.94 -25.56 -4.57
N GLY A 645 -31.09 -26.32 -5.67
CA GLY A 645 -30.76 -25.88 -7.04
C GLY A 645 -29.77 -26.76 -7.82
N ASN A 646 -28.92 -26.16 -8.65
CA ASN A 646 -27.90 -26.85 -9.46
C ASN A 646 -26.48 -26.44 -8.99
N THR A 647 -25.57 -27.40 -8.82
CA THR A 647 -24.18 -27.18 -8.39
C THR A 647 -23.33 -26.36 -9.36
N ASP A 648 -23.70 -26.33 -10.64
CA ASP A 648 -22.94 -25.69 -11.71
C ASP A 648 -23.06 -24.15 -11.68
N SER A 649 -24.10 -23.62 -11.03
CA SER A 649 -24.32 -22.19 -10.83
C SER A 649 -24.49 -21.94 -9.33
N PRO A 650 -23.40 -21.74 -8.58
CA PRO A 650 -23.44 -21.64 -7.13
C PRO A 650 -24.18 -20.37 -6.66
N GLU A 651 -24.16 -19.29 -7.46
CA GLU A 651 -24.96 -18.09 -7.21
C GLU A 651 -26.46 -18.34 -7.44
N GLY A 652 -26.82 -19.42 -8.14
CA GLY A 652 -28.19 -19.88 -8.32
C GLY A 652 -28.65 -20.88 -7.24
N LEU A 653 -27.80 -21.23 -6.27
CA LEU A 653 -28.20 -22.04 -5.13
C LEU A 653 -28.94 -21.19 -4.11
N THR A 654 -30.09 -21.70 -3.66
CA THR A 654 -30.97 -21.00 -2.72
C THR A 654 -31.09 -21.79 -1.41
N ASN A 655 -31.46 -21.11 -0.33
CA ASN A 655 -31.88 -21.76 0.92
C ASN A 655 -33.40 -22.05 0.95
N THR A 656 -34.07 -22.00 -0.21
CA THR A 656 -35.50 -22.29 -0.36
C THR A 656 -35.68 -23.71 -0.87
N PRO A 657 -36.40 -24.58 -0.14
CA PRO A 657 -36.56 -25.99 -0.50
C PRO A 657 -37.09 -26.20 -1.92
N GLY A 658 -36.36 -26.99 -2.72
CA GLY A 658 -36.77 -27.40 -4.06
C GLY A 658 -35.73 -28.30 -4.74
N GLY A 659 -36.17 -29.41 -5.34
CA GLY A 659 -35.26 -30.35 -6.01
C GLY A 659 -34.27 -31.02 -5.06
N ASP A 660 -33.06 -31.29 -5.55
CA ASP A 660 -31.96 -31.85 -4.76
C ASP A 660 -31.31 -30.79 -3.83
N ALA A 661 -30.87 -31.24 -2.66
CA ALA A 661 -30.16 -30.45 -1.67
C ALA A 661 -28.69 -30.88 -1.57
N ARG A 662 -27.82 -29.93 -1.21
CA ARG A 662 -26.40 -30.15 -0.91
C ARG A 662 -25.95 -29.28 0.25
N ARG A 663 -24.68 -29.38 0.64
CA ARG A 663 -24.12 -28.67 1.80
C ARG A 663 -24.97 -28.97 3.04
N LEU A 664 -25.21 -30.26 3.24
CA LEU A 664 -26.20 -30.84 4.16
C LEU A 664 -25.79 -30.77 5.62
N PHE A 665 -24.49 -30.60 5.88
CA PHE A 665 -23.92 -30.55 7.21
C PHE A 665 -23.55 -29.14 7.64
N ASP A 666 -23.67 -28.91 8.94
CA ASP A 666 -23.13 -27.77 9.66
C ASP A 666 -22.39 -28.28 10.91
N GLU A 667 -21.77 -27.37 11.66
CA GLU A 667 -21.14 -27.70 12.93
C GLU A 667 -21.87 -27.05 14.11
N SER A 668 -21.88 -27.73 15.24
CA SER A 668 -22.41 -27.20 16.50
C SER A 668 -21.41 -27.46 17.60
N HIS A 669 -21.08 -26.43 18.38
CA HIS A 669 -20.01 -26.51 19.36
C HIS A 669 -20.47 -26.10 20.77
N ALA A 670 -19.81 -26.65 21.78
CA ALA A 670 -20.07 -26.28 23.17
C ALA A 670 -18.81 -26.42 24.03
N LEU A 671 -18.53 -25.39 24.83
CA LEU A 671 -17.65 -25.50 25.99
C LEU A 671 -18.44 -26.16 27.15
N LEU A 672 -17.84 -27.16 27.77
CA LEU A 672 -18.41 -27.93 28.87
C LEU A 672 -18.02 -27.30 30.21
N THR A 673 -18.85 -27.52 31.23
CA THR A 673 -18.67 -26.88 32.56
C THR A 673 -17.50 -27.47 33.38
N GLN A 674 -16.90 -28.56 32.91
CA GLN A 674 -15.77 -29.23 33.55
C GLN A 674 -14.92 -29.96 32.50
N SER A 675 -13.67 -30.26 32.86
CA SER A 675 -12.81 -31.14 32.08
C SER A 675 -13.10 -32.61 32.38
N TYR A 676 -13.07 -33.43 31.33
CA TYR A 676 -13.17 -34.88 31.38
C TYR A 676 -11.81 -35.49 31.04
N PRO A 677 -11.37 -36.53 31.76
CA PRO A 677 -10.10 -37.19 31.47
C PRO A 677 -10.13 -38.00 30.17
N ALA A 678 -8.96 -38.41 29.70
CA ALA A 678 -8.85 -39.43 28.65
C ALA A 678 -9.56 -40.73 29.06
N GLY A 679 -10.21 -41.38 28.10
CA GLY A 679 -11.00 -42.59 28.30
C GLY A 679 -12.47 -42.35 28.64
N THR A 680 -12.90 -41.09 28.81
CA THR A 680 -14.31 -40.74 29.01
C THR A 680 -15.13 -41.13 27.77
N LYS A 681 -16.30 -41.71 28.02
CA LYS A 681 -17.26 -42.08 26.97
C LYS A 681 -18.25 -40.96 26.72
N PHE A 682 -18.07 -40.22 25.63
CA PHE A 682 -19.00 -39.19 25.20
C PHE A 682 -20.07 -39.82 24.29
N ARG A 683 -21.34 -39.71 24.67
CA ARG A 683 -22.45 -40.24 23.89
C ARG A 683 -23.40 -39.13 23.47
N LEU A 684 -23.61 -39.00 22.16
CA LEU A 684 -24.67 -38.20 21.56
C LEU A 684 -25.89 -39.12 21.37
N GLN A 685 -27.01 -38.82 22.01
CA GLN A 685 -28.20 -39.68 22.03
C GLN A 685 -29.46 -38.87 21.76
N ARG A 686 -30.35 -39.43 20.93
CA ARG A 686 -31.69 -38.89 20.72
C ARG A 686 -32.62 -39.34 21.86
N ASP A 687 -32.90 -38.46 22.80
CA ASP A 687 -33.87 -38.67 23.87
C ASP A 687 -35.29 -38.26 23.47
N ALA A 688 -36.27 -38.49 24.34
CA ALA A 688 -37.68 -38.16 24.10
C ALA A 688 -37.92 -36.64 23.86
N GLY A 689 -37.04 -35.78 24.36
CA GLY A 689 -37.09 -34.33 24.15
C GLY A 689 -36.27 -33.83 22.96
N ASP A 690 -35.63 -34.72 22.20
CA ASP A 690 -34.86 -34.40 20.99
C ASP A 690 -35.78 -34.60 19.78
N THR A 691 -36.32 -33.48 19.27
CA THR A 691 -37.53 -33.45 18.45
C THR A 691 -37.29 -33.38 16.93
N ALA A 692 -36.05 -33.30 16.46
CA ALA A 692 -35.80 -33.33 15.02
C ALA A 692 -36.24 -34.69 14.43
N ALA A 693 -36.71 -34.69 13.17
CA ALA A 693 -37.19 -35.91 12.53
C ALA A 693 -36.07 -36.98 12.42
N PHE A 694 -34.85 -36.53 12.16
CA PHE A 694 -33.63 -37.33 12.18
C PHE A 694 -32.44 -36.48 12.66
N TYR A 695 -31.35 -37.15 13.00
CA TYR A 695 -30.05 -36.54 13.23
C TYR A 695 -29.01 -37.36 12.48
N VAL A 696 -28.20 -36.75 11.63
CA VAL A 696 -27.03 -37.41 11.03
C VAL A 696 -25.80 -36.88 11.74
N ILE A 697 -25.03 -37.78 12.36
CA ILE A 697 -23.79 -37.47 13.07
C ILE A 697 -22.64 -37.96 12.21
N ASP A 698 -21.77 -37.03 11.82
CA ASP A 698 -20.61 -37.31 10.99
C ASP A 698 -19.38 -37.58 11.85
N LEU A 699 -18.97 -36.59 12.62
CA LEU A 699 -17.80 -36.65 13.49
C LEU A 699 -17.96 -35.74 14.70
N ILE A 700 -17.06 -35.93 15.67
CA ILE A 700 -16.85 -34.98 16.76
C ILE A 700 -15.39 -34.55 16.87
N ASP A 701 -15.15 -33.28 17.21
CA ASP A 701 -13.85 -32.80 17.69
C ASP A 701 -13.90 -32.67 19.22
N LEU A 702 -12.93 -33.23 19.93
CA LEU A 702 -12.76 -33.05 21.38
C LEU A 702 -11.44 -32.32 21.67
N GLU A 703 -11.52 -31.20 22.40
CA GLU A 703 -10.39 -30.34 22.74
C GLU A 703 -10.35 -30.06 24.25
N GLN A 704 -9.14 -30.08 24.82
CA GLN A 704 -8.86 -29.50 26.13
C GLN A 704 -8.56 -28.01 25.97
N VAL A 705 -9.60 -27.20 25.95
CA VAL A 705 -9.53 -25.74 25.80
C VAL A 705 -8.91 -25.13 27.06
N ALA A 706 -7.92 -24.28 26.88
CA ALA A 706 -7.30 -23.51 27.96
C ALA A 706 -8.31 -22.52 28.58
N PRO A 707 -8.11 -22.11 29.85
CA PRO A 707 -8.84 -20.98 30.42
C PRO A 707 -8.71 -19.73 29.54
N ALA A 708 -9.69 -18.83 29.62
CA ALA A 708 -9.64 -17.55 28.92
C ALA A 708 -8.37 -16.79 29.31
N ALA A 709 -7.61 -16.34 28.30
CA ALA A 709 -6.38 -15.59 28.55
C ALA A 709 -6.69 -14.28 29.28
N PRO A 710 -5.84 -13.84 30.23
CA PRO A 710 -6.00 -12.55 30.89
C PRO A 710 -5.65 -11.40 29.93
N LYS A 711 -6.27 -10.24 30.13
CA LYS A 711 -5.94 -9.01 29.40
C LYS A 711 -4.45 -8.65 29.60
N PRO A 712 -3.64 -8.50 28.55
CA PRO A 712 -2.29 -7.96 28.66
C PRO A 712 -2.30 -6.54 29.23
N ALA A 713 -1.31 -6.19 30.06
CA ALA A 713 -1.24 -4.89 30.71
C ALA A 713 -1.20 -3.71 29.73
N SER A 714 -0.58 -3.91 28.55
CA SER A 714 -0.49 -2.94 27.47
C SER A 714 -1.81 -2.73 26.69
N CYS A 715 -2.74 -3.68 26.74
CA CYS A 715 -3.96 -3.59 25.92
C CYS A 715 -5.11 -2.90 26.65
N THR A 716 -5.94 -2.20 25.89
CA THR A 716 -7.17 -1.55 26.35
C THR A 716 -8.38 -2.38 25.93
N SER A 717 -9.31 -2.61 26.86
CA SER A 717 -10.48 -3.47 26.60
C SER A 717 -11.56 -2.73 25.81
N ILE A 718 -12.23 -3.39 24.86
CA ILE A 718 -13.41 -2.83 24.17
C ILE A 718 -14.55 -2.43 25.14
N THR A 719 -14.60 -3.03 26.33
CA THR A 719 -15.55 -2.64 27.39
C THR A 719 -15.31 -1.23 27.92
N GLU A 720 -14.08 -0.72 27.81
CA GLU A 720 -13.75 0.66 28.18
C GLU A 720 -14.32 1.66 27.14
N TYR A 721 -14.65 1.18 25.95
CA TYR A 721 -15.34 1.92 24.88
C TYR A 721 -16.85 1.70 24.86
N GLY A 722 -17.40 1.00 25.85
CA GLY A 722 -18.84 0.82 26.05
C GLY A 722 -19.41 -0.51 25.55
N ALA A 723 -18.59 -1.41 25.01
CA ALA A 723 -19.04 -2.76 24.63
C ALA A 723 -19.48 -3.56 25.86
N VAL A 724 -20.54 -4.37 25.74
CA VAL A 724 -21.03 -5.23 26.82
C VAL A 724 -21.21 -6.66 26.31
N PRO A 725 -20.50 -7.65 26.89
CA PRO A 725 -20.60 -9.02 26.37
C PRO A 725 -21.97 -9.62 26.68
N ASP A 726 -22.42 -10.52 25.80
CA ASP A 726 -23.57 -11.40 25.99
C ASP A 726 -24.93 -10.69 26.15
N ASP A 727 -25.05 -9.40 25.79
CA ASP A 727 -26.30 -8.63 25.95
C ASP A 727 -27.18 -8.57 24.67
N GLY A 728 -26.64 -9.02 23.53
CA GLY A 728 -27.30 -9.03 22.22
C GLY A 728 -27.39 -7.67 21.52
N ILE A 729 -26.77 -6.64 22.09
CA ILE A 729 -26.70 -5.28 21.53
C ILE A 729 -25.46 -5.20 20.62
N ASP A 730 -25.56 -4.40 19.56
CA ASP A 730 -24.45 -4.19 18.62
C ASP A 730 -23.30 -3.41 19.27
N ASP A 731 -22.12 -4.03 19.31
CA ASP A 731 -20.87 -3.52 19.87
C ASP A 731 -19.95 -2.91 18.80
N THR A 732 -20.37 -2.89 17.53
CA THR A 732 -19.52 -2.45 16.40
C THR A 732 -18.87 -1.10 16.64
N ASP A 733 -19.64 -0.12 17.11
CA ASP A 733 -19.16 1.23 17.36
C ASP A 733 -18.08 1.30 18.48
N ALA A 734 -18.23 0.49 19.53
CA ALA A 734 -17.22 0.39 20.58
C ALA A 734 -15.94 -0.31 20.07
N LEU A 735 -16.09 -1.37 19.28
CA LEU A 735 -14.96 -2.06 18.65
C LEU A 735 -14.23 -1.15 17.65
N GLN A 736 -14.97 -0.44 16.80
CA GLN A 736 -14.44 0.52 15.83
C GLN A 736 -13.65 1.64 16.51
N ARG A 737 -14.17 2.20 17.60
CA ARG A 737 -13.43 3.23 18.37
C ARG A 737 -12.15 2.70 18.99
N ALA A 738 -12.17 1.50 19.57
CA ALA A 738 -10.97 0.89 20.15
C ALA A 738 -9.91 0.66 19.07
N VAL A 739 -10.30 0.09 17.92
CA VAL A 739 -9.41 -0.12 16.77
C VAL A 739 -8.88 1.20 16.20
N THR A 740 -9.71 2.23 16.13
CA THR A 740 -9.29 3.57 15.70
C THR A 740 -8.30 4.21 16.68
N ALA A 741 -8.48 4.02 17.98
CA ALA A 741 -7.57 4.51 19.01
C ALA A 741 -6.19 3.83 18.91
N ASP A 742 -6.17 2.52 18.68
CA ASP A 742 -4.94 1.76 18.46
C ASP A 742 -4.20 2.22 17.20
N GLN A 743 -4.93 2.36 16.09
CA GLN A 743 -4.40 2.88 14.83
C GLN A 743 -3.83 4.31 14.96
N LYS A 744 -4.35 5.12 15.89
CA LYS A 744 -3.84 6.46 16.20
C LYS A 744 -2.68 6.46 17.21
N GLY A 745 -2.31 5.31 17.75
CA GLY A 745 -1.30 5.19 18.81
C GLY A 745 -1.75 5.71 20.17
N GLU A 746 -3.06 5.84 20.40
CA GLU A 746 -3.64 6.25 21.68
C GLU A 746 -3.64 5.09 22.70
N ILE A 747 -3.69 3.86 22.21
CA ILE A 747 -3.54 2.62 22.96
C ILE A 747 -2.55 1.71 22.22
N GLU A 748 -1.91 0.75 22.92
CA GLU A 748 -0.90 -0.13 22.32
C GLU A 748 -1.47 -1.42 21.69
N CYS A 749 -2.65 -1.84 22.16
CA CYS A 749 -3.41 -2.95 21.58
C CYS A 749 -4.88 -2.91 22.00
N VAL A 750 -5.76 -3.41 21.12
CA VAL A 750 -7.16 -3.70 21.42
C VAL A 750 -7.29 -5.07 22.07
N TRP A 751 -7.97 -5.12 23.21
CA TRP A 751 -8.32 -6.36 23.89
C TRP A 751 -9.82 -6.66 23.78
N ILE A 752 -10.15 -7.86 23.29
CA ILE A 752 -11.52 -8.39 23.24
C ILE A 752 -11.64 -9.46 24.34
N PRO A 753 -12.28 -9.16 25.48
CA PRO A 753 -12.41 -10.13 26.56
C PRO A 753 -13.33 -11.30 26.19
N ARG A 754 -13.37 -12.31 27.08
CA ARG A 754 -14.34 -13.40 26.96
C ARG A 754 -15.77 -12.86 26.88
N GLY A 755 -16.58 -13.42 26.00
CA GLY A 755 -17.97 -13.04 25.74
C GLY A 755 -18.34 -13.22 24.27
N GLN A 756 -19.64 -13.23 24.02
CA GLN A 756 -20.20 -12.96 22.69
C GLN A 756 -20.32 -11.45 22.50
N TRP A 757 -19.85 -10.95 21.37
CA TRP A 757 -19.92 -9.54 20.98
C TRP A 757 -20.61 -9.45 19.64
N ARG A 758 -21.61 -8.58 19.54
CA ARG A 758 -22.36 -8.45 18.30
C ARG A 758 -21.67 -7.41 17.41
N GLN A 759 -21.37 -7.76 16.17
CA GLN A 759 -20.73 -6.89 15.20
C GLN A 759 -21.57 -6.88 13.92
N GLU A 760 -22.30 -5.81 13.67
CA GLU A 760 -23.18 -5.65 12.49
C GLU A 760 -22.60 -4.76 11.39
N GLN A 761 -21.40 -4.19 11.58
CA GLN A 761 -20.66 -3.55 10.50
C GLN A 761 -19.18 -3.96 10.45
N LYS A 762 -18.63 -3.97 9.24
CA LYS A 762 -17.20 -4.18 8.99
C LYS A 762 -16.35 -3.15 9.75
N ILE A 763 -15.29 -3.58 10.45
CA ILE A 763 -14.32 -2.67 11.04
C ILE A 763 -13.32 -2.23 9.98
N LEU A 764 -13.20 -0.93 9.76
CA LEU A 764 -12.38 -0.32 8.70
C LEU A 764 -11.99 1.12 9.05
N THR A 765 -11.07 1.73 8.31
CA THR A 765 -10.59 3.11 8.56
C THR A 765 -11.46 4.11 7.84
N ASP A 766 -11.87 5.21 8.49
CA ASP A 766 -12.59 6.32 7.82
C ASP A 766 -11.84 6.83 6.56
N ASP A 767 -12.53 6.96 5.42
CA ASP A 767 -11.91 7.51 4.20
C ASP A 767 -11.87 9.04 4.31
N PRO A 768 -10.70 9.66 4.53
CA PRO A 768 -10.61 11.10 4.76
C PRO A 768 -11.02 11.94 3.54
N LEU A 769 -11.11 11.32 2.36
CA LEU A 769 -11.51 12.00 1.13
C LEU A 769 -12.95 11.72 0.72
N ASP A 770 -13.70 10.91 1.50
CA ASP A 770 -15.11 10.59 1.27
C ASP A 770 -15.40 10.23 -0.20
N ARG A 771 -14.59 9.34 -0.78
CA ARG A 771 -14.53 9.15 -2.25
C ARG A 771 -15.70 8.36 -2.83
N GLY A 772 -16.65 7.95 -2.01
CA GLY A 772 -17.80 7.19 -2.47
C GLY A 772 -18.77 6.84 -1.35
N SER A 773 -19.87 6.20 -1.72
CA SER A 773 -20.90 5.75 -0.77
C SER A 773 -20.46 4.62 0.17
N HIS A 774 -19.28 4.06 -0.05
CA HIS A 774 -18.71 2.98 0.75
C HIS A 774 -17.27 3.31 1.09
N ASN A 775 -16.92 3.09 2.34
CA ASN A 775 -15.56 3.22 2.79
C ASN A 775 -14.73 1.99 2.37
N GLN A 776 -13.57 2.23 1.74
CA GLN A 776 -12.70 1.21 1.13
C GLN A 776 -11.26 1.25 1.69
N VAL A 777 -11.06 1.96 2.80
CA VAL A 777 -9.76 2.08 3.45
C VAL A 777 -9.71 1.07 4.61
N GLY A 778 -8.82 0.08 4.51
CA GLY A 778 -8.64 -0.92 5.55
C GLY A 778 -7.95 -0.35 6.80
N ILE A 779 -8.04 -1.07 7.91
CA ILE A 779 -7.26 -0.78 9.11
C ILE A 779 -5.78 -1.04 8.87
N ARG A 780 -4.93 -0.31 9.57
CA ARG A 780 -3.48 -0.43 9.45
C ARG A 780 -2.78 -0.20 10.78
N ASP A 781 -1.63 -0.84 10.95
CA ASP A 781 -0.81 -0.71 12.16
C ASP A 781 -1.56 -1.08 13.45
N VAL A 782 -2.60 -1.94 13.34
CA VAL A 782 -3.46 -2.30 14.47
C VAL A 782 -3.03 -3.62 15.10
N THR A 783 -3.08 -3.73 16.43
CA THR A 783 -2.97 -5.00 17.16
C THR A 783 -4.26 -5.32 17.92
N ILE A 784 -4.94 -6.40 17.53
CA ILE A 784 -6.16 -6.92 18.16
C ILE A 784 -5.88 -8.28 18.78
N ARG A 785 -6.22 -8.46 20.06
CA ARG A 785 -6.05 -9.72 20.79
C ARG A 785 -7.32 -10.11 21.53
N GLY A 786 -7.70 -11.38 21.40
CA GLY A 786 -8.78 -11.97 22.19
C GLY A 786 -8.28 -12.84 23.34
N ALA A 787 -9.23 -13.36 24.12
CA ALA A 787 -9.00 -14.27 25.23
C ALA A 787 -8.88 -15.76 24.79
N GLY A 788 -8.82 -16.02 23.48
CA GLY A 788 -8.88 -17.34 22.85
C GLY A 788 -10.15 -17.48 22.01
N MET A 789 -10.07 -18.18 20.86
CA MET A 789 -11.19 -18.33 19.92
C MET A 789 -12.46 -18.98 20.52
N TRP A 790 -12.32 -19.78 21.58
CA TRP A 790 -13.45 -20.34 22.33
C TRP A 790 -14.09 -19.36 23.31
N HIS A 791 -13.44 -18.22 23.59
CA HIS A 791 -13.81 -17.28 24.63
C HIS A 791 -14.24 -15.93 24.07
N SER A 792 -13.53 -15.38 23.08
CA SER A 792 -13.81 -14.07 22.48
C SER A 792 -14.43 -14.25 21.10
N GLN A 793 -15.76 -14.14 21.01
CA GLN A 793 -16.50 -14.50 19.80
C GLN A 793 -17.28 -13.29 19.28
N LEU A 794 -16.97 -12.87 18.06
CA LEU A 794 -17.70 -11.84 17.33
C LEU A 794 -18.79 -12.52 16.50
N SER A 795 -20.00 -11.96 16.48
CA SER A 795 -21.12 -12.53 15.72
C SER A 795 -21.99 -11.45 15.07
N THR A 796 -22.62 -11.78 13.94
CA THR A 796 -23.65 -10.93 13.31
C THR A 796 -24.98 -11.69 13.23
N LEU A 797 -26.09 -10.96 13.33
CA LEU A 797 -27.43 -11.50 13.12
C LEU A 797 -27.97 -11.16 11.72
N THR A 798 -27.45 -10.11 11.08
CA THR A 798 -27.91 -9.62 9.79
C THR A 798 -27.19 -10.35 8.67
N PRO A 799 -27.88 -11.15 7.83
CA PRO A 799 -27.27 -11.77 6.66
C PRO A 799 -26.64 -10.71 5.74
N PRO A 800 -25.45 -10.92 5.16
CA PRO A 800 -24.74 -9.86 4.44
C PRO A 800 -25.51 -9.31 3.23
N HIS A 801 -26.26 -10.18 2.52
CA HIS A 801 -27.10 -9.79 1.40
C HIS A 801 -28.34 -8.96 1.83
N GLU A 802 -28.70 -8.96 3.11
CA GLU A 802 -29.77 -8.17 3.70
C GLU A 802 -29.26 -6.90 4.43
N ALA A 803 -27.94 -6.73 4.54
CA ALA A 803 -27.34 -5.64 5.30
C ALA A 803 -27.40 -4.28 4.58
N GLY A 804 -27.96 -4.17 3.37
CA GLY A 804 -28.26 -2.87 2.75
C GLY A 804 -27.04 -1.99 2.44
N GLY A 805 -25.89 -2.58 2.08
CA GLY A 805 -24.70 -1.85 1.62
C GLY A 805 -23.93 -1.08 2.72
N ILE A 806 -24.13 -1.47 3.98
CA ILE A 806 -23.60 -0.80 5.18
C ILE A 806 -22.08 -0.58 5.16
N ASN A 807 -21.29 -1.40 4.48
CA ASN A 807 -19.87 -1.21 4.19
C ASN A 807 -19.54 -2.04 2.96
N HIS A 808 -19.33 -1.38 1.82
CA HIS A 808 -18.97 -1.94 0.50
C HIS A 808 -19.72 -3.23 0.06
N PRO A 809 -20.49 -3.24 -1.07
CA PRO A 809 -21.29 -4.40 -1.48
C PRO A 809 -20.48 -5.71 -1.52
N HIS A 810 -19.24 -5.58 -2.01
CA HIS A 810 -18.02 -6.40 -1.88
C HIS A 810 -17.85 -7.41 -0.71
N GLU A 811 -18.03 -6.88 0.50
CA GLU A 811 -17.21 -7.30 1.65
C GLU A 811 -18.07 -7.65 2.86
N GLY A 812 -19.35 -7.27 2.81
CA GLY A 812 -20.34 -7.55 3.82
C GLY A 812 -20.17 -6.70 5.08
N ASN A 813 -20.89 -7.12 6.12
CA ASN A 813 -21.18 -6.30 7.29
C ASN A 813 -20.48 -6.77 8.58
N PHE A 814 -19.45 -7.62 8.52
CA PHE A 814 -18.80 -8.15 9.72
C PHE A 814 -17.31 -8.44 9.48
N GLY A 815 -16.55 -8.62 10.56
CA GLY A 815 -15.11 -8.86 10.52
C GLY A 815 -14.31 -7.59 10.22
N PHE A 816 -13.16 -7.73 9.57
CA PHE A 816 -12.18 -6.65 9.46
C PHE A 816 -11.72 -6.42 8.03
N ASP A 817 -11.59 -5.14 7.65
CA ASP A 817 -10.91 -4.71 6.43
C ASP A 817 -9.47 -4.30 6.77
N ILE A 818 -8.47 -4.79 6.04
CA ILE A 818 -7.05 -4.67 6.41
C ILE A 818 -6.23 -4.11 5.25
N ASP A 819 -5.51 -3.03 5.49
CA ASP A 819 -4.61 -2.41 4.52
C ASP A 819 -3.12 -2.74 4.76
N ASP A 820 -2.64 -2.74 6.01
CA ASP A 820 -1.20 -2.92 6.29
C ASP A 820 -0.89 -3.28 7.76
N ASN A 821 0.25 -3.94 8.02
CA ASN A 821 0.88 -4.16 9.34
C ASN A 821 -0.09 -4.46 10.50
N THR A 822 -1.12 -5.27 10.25
CA THR A 822 -2.16 -5.56 11.23
C THR A 822 -1.91 -6.92 11.88
N ARG A 823 -2.14 -7.02 13.19
CA ARG A 823 -2.00 -8.24 13.97
C ARG A 823 -3.34 -8.59 14.61
N ILE A 824 -3.91 -9.73 14.27
CA ILE A 824 -5.16 -10.21 14.89
C ILE A 824 -4.91 -11.59 15.46
N SER A 825 -5.20 -11.78 16.75
CA SER A 825 -5.09 -13.09 17.36
C SER A 825 -6.19 -13.47 18.35
N ASP A 826 -6.40 -14.78 18.48
CA ASP A 826 -7.12 -15.41 19.60
C ASP A 826 -8.61 -15.01 19.70
N ILE A 827 -9.28 -14.86 18.55
CA ILE A 827 -10.72 -14.54 18.43
C ILE A 827 -11.45 -15.53 17.52
N ALA A 828 -12.78 -15.55 17.62
CA ALA A 828 -13.65 -16.16 16.61
C ALA A 828 -14.54 -15.11 15.95
N ILE A 829 -14.88 -15.32 14.67
CA ILE A 829 -15.77 -14.50 13.86
C ILE A 829 -16.83 -15.43 13.26
N PHE A 830 -18.06 -15.31 13.73
CA PHE A 830 -19.21 -16.08 13.25
C PHE A 830 -20.11 -15.19 12.40
N GLY A 831 -20.09 -15.44 11.09
CA GLY A 831 -20.95 -14.78 10.12
C GLY A 831 -22.40 -15.24 10.23
N SER A 832 -23.25 -14.62 9.42
CA SER A 832 -24.70 -14.86 9.34
C SER A 832 -25.12 -15.37 7.95
N GLY A 833 -24.16 -15.74 7.09
CA GLY A 833 -24.42 -16.14 5.71
C GLY A 833 -25.28 -17.40 5.64
N THR A 834 -26.20 -17.43 4.67
CA THR A 834 -27.09 -18.57 4.38
C THR A 834 -26.99 -19.05 2.93
N ILE A 835 -26.29 -18.30 2.09
CA ILE A 835 -26.05 -18.52 0.65
C ILE A 835 -24.73 -17.84 0.26
N ARG A 836 -24.16 -18.19 -0.90
CA ARG A 836 -22.95 -17.56 -1.46
C ARG A 836 -23.17 -16.10 -1.89
N GLY A 837 -24.33 -15.82 -2.48
CA GLY A 837 -24.80 -14.49 -2.90
C GLY A 837 -26.23 -14.59 -3.44
N GLY A 838 -27.07 -13.57 -3.21
CA GLY A 838 -28.48 -13.53 -3.61
C GLY A 838 -28.71 -13.12 -5.07
N ASP A 839 -29.98 -12.92 -5.44
CA ASP A 839 -30.38 -12.44 -6.77
C ASP A 839 -29.62 -11.14 -7.15
N GLY A 840 -29.02 -11.11 -8.34
CA GLY A 840 -28.37 -9.90 -8.87
C GLY A 840 -26.94 -9.63 -8.38
N ASN A 841 -26.21 -10.66 -7.94
CA ASN A 841 -24.83 -10.57 -7.41
C ASN A 841 -24.72 -9.85 -6.04
N ALA A 842 -25.79 -9.80 -5.24
CA ALA A 842 -25.71 -9.28 -3.87
C ALA A 842 -24.96 -10.27 -2.96
N GLU A 843 -23.93 -9.82 -2.24
CA GLU A 843 -22.90 -10.72 -1.71
C GLU A 843 -23.14 -11.30 -0.31
N GLY A 844 -22.40 -12.37 0.00
CA GLY A 844 -22.51 -13.13 1.25
C GLY A 844 -21.47 -12.79 2.34
N GLY A 845 -20.69 -11.71 2.20
CA GLY A 845 -19.79 -11.16 3.22
C GLY A 845 -18.48 -11.94 3.47
N VAL A 846 -17.38 -11.22 3.71
CA VAL A 846 -16.04 -11.78 3.91
C VAL A 846 -15.61 -11.59 5.35
N GLY A 847 -14.98 -12.58 5.98
CA GLY A 847 -14.46 -12.44 7.34
C GLY A 847 -13.35 -11.40 7.43
N LEU A 848 -12.24 -11.64 6.72
CA LEU A 848 -11.11 -10.71 6.62
C LEU A 848 -10.82 -10.40 5.15
N ASN A 849 -10.73 -9.13 4.78
CA ASN A 849 -10.39 -8.75 3.40
C ASN A 849 -9.59 -7.45 3.36
N GLY A 850 -9.14 -7.07 2.17
CA GLY A 850 -8.42 -5.83 1.95
C GLY A 850 -7.07 -6.09 1.28
N ARG A 851 -6.15 -5.14 1.41
CA ARG A 851 -4.83 -5.17 0.74
C ARG A 851 -3.79 -5.97 1.53
N PHE A 852 -3.95 -6.04 2.85
CA PHE A 852 -3.06 -6.67 3.84
C PHE A 852 -1.64 -6.11 3.95
N GLY A 853 -1.09 -5.53 2.88
CA GLY A 853 0.19 -4.85 2.88
C GLY A 853 1.32 -5.76 3.35
N LYS A 854 2.19 -5.23 4.21
CA LYS A 854 3.38 -5.89 4.73
C LYS A 854 3.21 -6.24 6.19
N ASN A 855 3.91 -7.29 6.63
CA ASN A 855 4.02 -7.64 8.05
C ASN A 855 2.69 -7.94 8.77
N THR A 856 1.58 -8.08 8.06
CA THR A 856 0.32 -8.51 8.65
C THR A 856 0.43 -9.96 9.12
N ARG A 857 -0.10 -10.23 10.32
CA ARG A 857 -0.02 -11.52 11.03
C ARG A 857 -1.39 -11.87 11.62
N ILE A 858 -1.95 -12.99 11.21
CA ILE A 858 -3.25 -13.46 11.70
C ILE A 858 -3.06 -14.84 12.31
N ASN A 859 -3.33 -14.96 13.61
CA ASN A 859 -2.92 -16.13 14.39
C ASN A 859 -4.08 -16.63 15.27
N ASN A 860 -4.38 -17.92 15.30
CA ASN A 860 -5.41 -18.50 16.16
C ASN A 860 -6.79 -17.85 15.98
N VAL A 861 -7.25 -17.70 14.74
CA VAL A 861 -8.57 -17.14 14.43
C VAL A 861 -9.49 -18.21 13.87
N TRP A 862 -10.70 -18.30 14.43
CA TRP A 862 -11.77 -19.19 13.95
C TRP A 862 -12.81 -18.38 13.17
N ILE A 863 -13.07 -18.70 11.90
CA ILE A 863 -14.09 -18.05 11.08
C ILE A 863 -15.10 -19.09 10.59
N GLU A 864 -16.40 -18.81 10.79
CA GLU A 864 -17.49 -19.61 10.20
C GLU A 864 -18.58 -18.76 9.56
N HIS A 865 -19.37 -19.40 8.68
CA HIS A 865 -20.59 -18.86 8.10
C HIS A 865 -20.42 -17.51 7.37
N ALA A 866 -19.19 -17.24 6.94
CA ALA A 866 -18.87 -16.20 5.97
C ALA A 866 -19.02 -16.75 4.55
N ASN A 867 -19.17 -15.87 3.56
CA ASN A 867 -19.00 -16.29 2.18
C ASN A 867 -17.55 -16.72 1.94
N VAL A 868 -16.60 -15.81 2.18
CA VAL A 868 -15.17 -16.11 2.15
C VAL A 868 -14.59 -15.93 3.55
N GLY A 869 -13.70 -16.84 3.97
CA GLY A 869 -12.97 -16.68 5.23
C GLY A 869 -12.03 -15.47 5.17
N VAL A 870 -11.07 -15.51 4.24
CA VAL A 870 -10.09 -14.45 4.00
C VAL A 870 -9.89 -14.21 2.49
N TRP A 871 -10.01 -12.95 2.06
CA TRP A 871 -9.68 -12.52 0.70
C TRP A 871 -8.54 -11.49 0.73
N VAL A 872 -7.32 -11.93 0.40
CA VAL A 872 -6.13 -11.08 0.38
C VAL A 872 -5.94 -10.46 -0.99
N GLY A 873 -5.99 -9.14 -1.07
CA GLY A 873 -5.81 -8.37 -2.29
C GLY A 873 -7.02 -7.50 -2.60
N ARG A 874 -6.76 -6.32 -3.16
CA ARG A 874 -7.74 -5.49 -3.84
C ARG A 874 -7.19 -5.12 -5.20
N ASP A 875 -8.06 -5.04 -6.19
CA ASP A 875 -7.69 -4.60 -7.52
C ASP A 875 -7.08 -3.19 -7.51
N HIS A 876 -6.08 -2.95 -8.34
CA HIS A 876 -5.42 -1.64 -8.45
C HIS A 876 -6.40 -0.49 -8.76
N SER A 877 -7.49 -0.77 -9.48
CA SER A 877 -8.53 0.21 -9.81
C SER A 877 -9.40 0.65 -8.63
N ASN A 878 -9.33 -0.03 -7.49
CA ASN A 878 -10.14 0.32 -6.31
C ASN A 878 -9.73 1.69 -5.74
N ILE A 879 -8.50 1.80 -5.23
CA ILE A 879 -7.86 3.07 -4.83
C ILE A 879 -6.38 2.97 -5.21
N PRO A 880 -5.96 3.49 -6.38
CA PRO A 880 -4.59 3.34 -6.88
C PRO A 880 -3.51 3.86 -5.94
N GLU A 881 -3.80 4.91 -5.17
CA GLU A 881 -2.88 5.54 -4.22
C GLU A 881 -2.54 4.63 -3.03
N LEU A 882 -3.44 3.67 -2.74
CA LEU A 882 -3.28 2.71 -1.66
C LEU A 882 -2.76 1.35 -2.15
N TRP A 883 -2.32 1.22 -3.41
CA TRP A 883 -1.79 -0.04 -3.93
C TRP A 883 -0.63 -0.57 -3.06
N ASN A 884 -0.91 -1.65 -2.32
CA ASN A 884 0.02 -2.29 -1.41
C ASN A 884 -0.32 -3.78 -1.30
N PRO A 885 0.06 -4.61 -2.30
CA PRO A 885 -0.30 -6.03 -2.29
C PRO A 885 0.34 -6.74 -1.09
N GLY A 886 -0.31 -7.82 -0.64
CA GLY A 886 0.17 -8.66 0.45
C GLY A 886 1.62 -9.12 0.24
N ASP A 887 2.50 -8.86 1.20
CA ASP A 887 3.92 -9.22 1.12
C ASP A 887 4.44 -9.67 2.49
N GLY A 888 4.89 -10.92 2.56
CA GLY A 888 5.39 -11.49 3.81
C GLY A 888 4.30 -11.74 4.84
N LEU A 889 3.07 -12.07 4.40
CA LEU A 889 1.94 -12.33 5.29
C LEU A 889 2.07 -13.69 5.99
N GLU A 890 1.50 -13.80 7.19
CA GLU A 890 1.45 -15.06 7.91
C GLU A 890 0.05 -15.31 8.48
N PHE A 891 -0.51 -16.46 8.12
CA PHE A 891 -1.72 -17.01 8.70
C PHE A 891 -1.37 -18.34 9.38
N THR A 892 -1.70 -18.48 10.66
CA THR A 892 -1.39 -19.71 11.39
C THR A 892 -2.37 -20.02 12.51
N GLY A 893 -2.61 -21.30 12.76
CA GLY A 893 -3.63 -21.73 13.73
C GLY A 893 -5.05 -21.32 13.33
N MET A 894 -5.31 -21.11 12.03
CA MET A 894 -6.63 -20.73 11.55
C MET A 894 -7.59 -21.92 11.64
N ARG A 895 -8.86 -21.67 11.98
CA ARG A 895 -9.97 -22.62 11.79
C ARG A 895 -10.99 -21.96 10.87
N ILE A 896 -11.00 -22.29 9.58
CA ILE A 896 -11.97 -21.72 8.64
C ILE A 896 -12.96 -22.81 8.24
N ARG A 897 -14.22 -22.66 8.64
CA ARG A 897 -15.22 -23.71 8.49
C ARG A 897 -16.52 -23.19 7.92
N ASN A 898 -17.25 -24.06 7.21
CA ASN A 898 -18.63 -23.80 6.78
C ASN A 898 -18.80 -22.52 5.94
N THR A 899 -17.79 -22.15 5.13
CA THR A 899 -17.87 -20.99 4.23
C THR A 899 -18.68 -21.31 2.97
N TYR A 900 -19.21 -20.28 2.30
CA TYR A 900 -19.98 -20.46 1.05
C TYR A 900 -19.14 -20.35 -0.24
N ALA A 901 -17.91 -19.85 -0.09
CA ALA A 901 -16.87 -19.77 -1.08
C ALA A 901 -15.51 -20.13 -0.43
N ASP A 902 -14.44 -19.44 -0.83
CA ASP A 902 -13.07 -19.76 -0.48
C ASP A 902 -12.79 -19.72 1.04
N GLY A 903 -11.80 -20.50 1.47
CA GLY A 903 -11.25 -20.40 2.81
C GLY A 903 -10.30 -19.21 2.94
N ILE A 904 -9.09 -19.31 2.34
CA ILE A 904 -8.16 -18.17 2.16
C ILE A 904 -7.73 -18.10 0.69
N ASN A 905 -7.92 -16.95 0.07
CA ASN A 905 -7.44 -16.66 -1.28
C ASN A 905 -6.37 -15.55 -1.27
N PHE A 906 -5.18 -15.86 -1.75
CA PHE A 906 -4.11 -14.91 -2.05
C PHE A 906 -4.22 -14.41 -3.48
N ALA A 907 -4.81 -13.23 -3.66
CA ALA A 907 -5.11 -12.66 -4.96
C ALA A 907 -4.04 -11.63 -5.43
N ASN A 908 -4.17 -11.20 -6.68
CA ASN A 908 -3.39 -10.12 -7.30
C ASN A 908 -1.87 -10.37 -7.21
N GLY A 909 -1.13 -9.43 -6.63
CA GLY A 909 0.34 -9.47 -6.48
C GLY A 909 0.82 -10.03 -5.14
N THR A 910 -0.01 -10.79 -4.42
CA THR A 910 0.34 -11.33 -3.10
C THR A 910 1.58 -12.23 -3.19
N ARG A 911 2.56 -12.01 -2.31
CA ARG A 911 3.87 -12.67 -2.38
C ARG A 911 4.52 -12.94 -1.04
N ASN A 912 5.51 -13.83 -1.02
CA ASN A 912 6.28 -14.21 0.17
C ASN A 912 5.39 -14.63 1.37
N SER A 913 4.16 -15.06 1.12
CA SER A 913 3.12 -15.18 2.14
C SER A 913 2.83 -16.64 2.47
N THR A 914 2.49 -16.93 3.72
CA THR A 914 2.33 -18.31 4.19
C THR A 914 1.03 -18.52 4.95
N VAL A 915 0.28 -19.58 4.59
CA VAL A 915 -0.76 -20.16 5.44
C VAL A 915 -0.26 -21.51 5.95
N HIS A 916 -0.23 -21.67 7.28
CA HIS A 916 0.28 -22.90 7.86
C HIS A 916 -0.36 -23.30 9.17
N HIS A 917 -0.23 -24.57 9.56
CA HIS A 917 -0.80 -25.13 10.81
C HIS A 917 -2.29 -24.80 10.98
N SER A 918 -3.06 -24.82 9.89
CA SER A 918 -4.45 -24.37 9.87
C SER A 918 -5.41 -25.47 9.43
N SER A 919 -6.64 -25.41 9.94
CA SER A 919 -7.74 -26.32 9.60
C SER A 919 -8.78 -25.62 8.74
N PHE A 920 -9.18 -26.33 7.69
CA PHE A 920 -10.25 -25.95 6.79
C PHE A 920 -11.26 -27.09 6.72
N ARG A 921 -12.54 -26.80 6.95
CA ARG A 921 -13.59 -27.83 6.84
C ARG A 921 -14.85 -27.28 6.19
N ASN A 922 -15.41 -27.99 5.21
CA ASN A 922 -16.69 -27.63 4.61
C ASN A 922 -16.70 -26.23 3.92
N THR A 923 -15.64 -25.89 3.18
CA THR A 923 -15.56 -24.66 2.37
C THR A 923 -16.37 -24.78 1.08
N GLY A 924 -16.90 -23.65 0.59
CA GLY A 924 -17.79 -23.60 -0.58
C GLY A 924 -17.17 -23.19 -1.90
N ASP A 925 -15.87 -23.05 -1.88
CA ASP A 925 -14.97 -23.02 -3.03
C ASP A 925 -13.60 -23.50 -2.52
N ASP A 926 -12.53 -23.15 -3.24
CA ASP A 926 -11.15 -23.46 -2.87
C ASP A 926 -10.85 -23.17 -1.39
N ALA A 927 -10.49 -24.20 -0.62
CA ALA A 927 -10.17 -23.97 0.79
C ALA A 927 -8.93 -23.08 0.95
N LEU A 928 -7.96 -23.27 0.05
CA LEU A 928 -6.76 -22.45 -0.07
C LEU A 928 -6.48 -22.15 -1.54
N ALA A 929 -6.32 -20.88 -1.90
CA ALA A 929 -6.06 -20.48 -3.28
C ALA A 929 -4.96 -19.44 -3.39
N VAL A 930 -4.14 -19.56 -4.44
CA VAL A 930 -3.39 -18.42 -5.00
C VAL A 930 -4.02 -18.08 -6.33
N TRP A 931 -4.53 -16.86 -6.49
CA TRP A 931 -4.94 -16.33 -7.77
C TRP A 931 -4.05 -15.16 -8.17
N ALA A 932 -3.09 -15.39 -9.07
CA ALA A 932 -2.24 -14.34 -9.60
C ALA A 932 -3.02 -13.44 -10.59
N SER A 933 -4.07 -12.78 -10.10
CA SER A 933 -4.97 -11.92 -10.87
C SER A 933 -4.20 -10.82 -11.58
N LYS A 934 -4.59 -10.51 -12.83
CA LYS A 934 -3.95 -9.47 -13.64
C LYS A 934 -4.33 -8.03 -13.25
N TYR A 935 -5.26 -7.85 -12.31
CA TYR A 935 -5.73 -6.53 -11.87
C TYR A 935 -4.76 -5.88 -10.87
N VAL A 936 -3.52 -5.69 -11.33
CA VAL A 936 -2.40 -5.14 -10.58
C VAL A 936 -1.90 -3.84 -11.20
N LYS A 937 -1.02 -3.12 -10.49
CA LYS A 937 -0.44 -1.87 -11.00
C LYS A 937 0.43 -2.09 -12.23
N ASP A 938 1.29 -3.11 -12.19
CA ASP A 938 2.14 -3.48 -13.33
C ASP A 938 2.28 -5.01 -13.41
N THR A 939 1.67 -5.59 -14.44
CA THR A 939 1.64 -7.04 -14.70
C THR A 939 3.01 -7.68 -14.92
N SER A 940 4.07 -6.89 -15.10
CA SER A 940 5.44 -7.38 -15.25
C SER A 940 6.21 -7.53 -13.93
N VAL A 941 5.73 -6.91 -12.85
CA VAL A 941 6.41 -6.92 -11.53
C VAL A 941 5.50 -7.33 -10.37
N ASP A 942 4.20 -7.06 -10.45
CA ASP A 942 3.21 -7.40 -9.41
C ASP A 942 2.56 -8.76 -9.69
N ILE A 943 3.40 -9.77 -9.93
CA ILE A 943 2.97 -11.15 -10.13
C ILE A 943 2.92 -11.83 -8.75
N GLY A 944 1.84 -12.56 -8.43
CA GLY A 944 1.82 -13.36 -7.20
C GLY A 944 2.91 -14.44 -7.19
N HIS A 945 3.78 -14.46 -6.18
CA HIS A 945 4.90 -15.40 -6.14
C HIS A 945 5.42 -15.76 -4.75
N ASP A 946 6.13 -16.88 -4.64
CA ASP A 946 6.74 -17.36 -3.39
C ASP A 946 5.73 -17.48 -2.23
N ASN A 947 4.50 -17.90 -2.54
CA ASN A 947 3.48 -18.18 -1.53
C ASN A 947 3.50 -19.65 -1.12
N HIS A 948 3.19 -19.91 0.15
CA HIS A 948 3.38 -21.21 0.75
C HIS A 948 2.15 -21.67 1.53
N PHE A 949 1.59 -22.82 1.15
CA PHE A 949 0.57 -23.53 1.93
C PHE A 949 1.21 -24.76 2.58
N ARG A 950 1.46 -24.68 3.89
CA ARG A 950 2.28 -25.68 4.61
C ARG A 950 1.56 -26.25 5.82
N ASN A 951 1.60 -27.56 6.03
CA ASN A 951 1.09 -28.18 7.26
C ASN A 951 -0.38 -27.81 7.54
N ASN A 952 -1.25 -27.85 6.52
CA ASN A 952 -2.68 -27.58 6.70
C ASN A 952 -3.50 -28.86 6.59
N THR A 953 -4.62 -28.93 7.30
CA THR A 953 -5.62 -30.00 7.18
C THR A 953 -6.86 -29.42 6.52
N VAL A 954 -7.16 -29.88 5.30
CA VAL A 954 -8.31 -29.49 4.50
C VAL A 954 -9.26 -30.67 4.38
N GLN A 955 -10.50 -30.50 4.80
CA GLN A 955 -11.51 -31.56 4.83
C GLN A 955 -12.78 -31.06 4.18
N LEU A 956 -13.41 -31.91 3.36
CA LEU A 956 -14.78 -31.73 2.95
C LEU A 956 -15.11 -30.42 2.19
N PRO A 957 -14.24 -29.82 1.33
CA PRO A 957 -14.71 -28.76 0.44
C PRO A 957 -15.93 -29.24 -0.34
N TRP A 958 -17.07 -28.59 -0.13
CA TRP A 958 -18.33 -29.00 -0.74
C TRP A 958 -18.43 -28.55 -2.20
N ARG A 959 -17.55 -27.64 -2.61
CA ARG A 959 -17.37 -27.21 -4.00
C ARG A 959 -15.92 -26.80 -4.25
N ALA A 960 -15.48 -26.97 -5.50
CA ALA A 960 -14.12 -26.66 -5.95
C ALA A 960 -13.03 -27.42 -5.18
N ASN A 961 -11.85 -26.85 -5.04
CA ASN A 961 -10.65 -27.60 -4.68
C ASN A 961 -10.39 -27.65 -3.17
N GLY A 962 -9.54 -28.60 -2.76
CA GLY A 962 -8.83 -28.45 -1.51
C GLY A 962 -7.84 -27.29 -1.54
N ILE A 963 -6.90 -27.33 -2.50
CA ILE A 963 -5.87 -26.31 -2.68
C ILE A 963 -5.71 -25.99 -4.17
N ALA A 964 -5.73 -24.72 -4.55
CA ALA A 964 -5.57 -24.28 -5.93
C ALA A 964 -4.47 -23.24 -6.11
N ILE A 965 -3.78 -23.29 -7.25
CA ILE A 965 -2.90 -22.22 -7.72
C ILE A 965 -3.29 -21.88 -9.16
N TYR A 966 -3.56 -20.59 -9.39
CA TYR A 966 -3.87 -20.00 -10.68
C TYR A 966 -2.79 -18.99 -11.05
N GLY A 967 -1.76 -19.44 -11.77
CA GLY A 967 -0.66 -18.61 -12.24
C GLY A 967 0.44 -18.32 -11.23
N GLY A 968 1.31 -17.36 -11.57
CA GLY A 968 2.42 -16.93 -10.71
C GLY A 968 3.65 -17.85 -10.73
N HIS A 969 4.55 -17.70 -9.76
CA HIS A 969 5.78 -18.50 -9.68
C HIS A 969 6.27 -18.71 -8.24
N GLY A 970 7.15 -19.67 -7.99
CA GLY A 970 7.74 -19.90 -6.65
C GLY A 970 6.77 -20.46 -5.60
N ASN A 971 5.51 -20.68 -5.97
CA ASN A 971 4.47 -21.14 -5.05
C ASN A 971 4.66 -22.62 -4.65
N THR A 972 4.36 -22.95 -3.39
CA THR A 972 4.56 -24.30 -2.84
C THR A 972 3.34 -24.80 -2.05
N ILE A 973 2.98 -26.06 -2.26
CA ILE A 973 1.95 -26.80 -1.50
C ILE A 973 2.65 -27.97 -0.81
N GLU A 974 2.91 -27.84 0.50
CA GLU A 974 3.81 -28.75 1.22
C GLU A 974 3.20 -29.34 2.50
N ASN A 975 3.33 -30.65 2.69
CA ASN A 975 2.99 -31.32 3.96
C ASN A 975 1.53 -31.12 4.41
N ASN A 976 0.59 -30.96 3.48
CA ASN A 976 -0.84 -30.83 3.79
C ASN A 976 -1.55 -32.18 3.77
N VAL A 977 -2.67 -32.28 4.50
CA VAL A 977 -3.64 -33.37 4.37
C VAL A 977 -4.89 -32.78 3.73
N VAL A 978 -5.32 -33.34 2.60
CA VAL A 978 -6.56 -32.94 1.91
C VAL A 978 -7.46 -34.15 1.83
N SER A 979 -8.71 -34.04 2.26
CA SER A 979 -9.63 -35.17 2.23
C SER A 979 -11.04 -34.79 1.83
N ASP A 980 -11.68 -35.75 1.17
CA ASP A 980 -13.11 -35.77 0.92
C ASP A 980 -13.65 -34.56 0.12
N THR A 981 -12.94 -34.10 -0.92
CA THR A 981 -13.49 -33.07 -1.83
C THR A 981 -14.70 -33.60 -2.60
N MET A 982 -15.76 -32.80 -2.76
CA MET A 982 -17.02 -33.33 -3.30
C MET A 982 -17.03 -33.50 -4.82
N ASN A 983 -16.61 -32.48 -5.56
CA ASN A 983 -16.82 -32.41 -7.01
C ASN A 983 -15.60 -31.99 -7.82
N TYR A 984 -14.50 -31.64 -7.15
CA TYR A 984 -13.27 -31.13 -7.76
C TYR A 984 -12.02 -31.78 -7.10
N PRO A 985 -10.81 -31.52 -7.65
CA PRO A 985 -9.55 -32.06 -7.15
C PRO A 985 -9.24 -31.74 -5.69
N GLY A 986 -8.36 -32.55 -5.09
CA GLY A 986 -7.69 -32.17 -3.85
C GLY A 986 -6.71 -31.03 -4.10
N ILE A 987 -5.93 -31.10 -5.18
CA ILE A 987 -5.00 -30.04 -5.61
C ILE A 987 -5.20 -29.72 -7.09
N MET A 988 -5.27 -28.44 -7.44
CA MET A 988 -5.38 -27.98 -8.82
C MET A 988 -4.37 -26.90 -9.19
N LEU A 989 -3.73 -27.06 -10.36
CA LEU A 989 -2.99 -25.99 -11.03
C LEU A 989 -3.73 -25.66 -12.32
N ALA A 990 -4.19 -24.41 -12.49
CA ALA A 990 -5.03 -24.09 -13.65
C ALA A 990 -4.87 -22.66 -14.18
N THR A 991 -5.26 -22.45 -15.44
CA THR A 991 -5.21 -21.15 -16.12
C THR A 991 -6.57 -20.65 -16.61
N ASP A 992 -7.66 -21.21 -16.09
CA ASP A 992 -9.06 -20.95 -16.46
C ASP A 992 -9.69 -19.71 -15.79
N HIS A 993 -8.95 -19.04 -14.90
CA HIS A 993 -9.35 -17.78 -14.23
C HIS A 993 -8.58 -16.54 -14.73
N ASP A 994 -8.11 -16.57 -15.98
CA ASP A 994 -7.35 -15.49 -16.61
C ASP A 994 -6.19 -14.93 -15.75
N PRO A 995 -5.34 -15.82 -15.16
CA PRO A 995 -4.27 -15.37 -14.28
C PRO A 995 -3.06 -14.84 -15.08
N LEU A 996 -2.19 -14.09 -14.41
CA LEU A 996 -0.83 -13.87 -14.86
C LEU A 996 -0.11 -15.22 -15.02
N PRO A 997 0.63 -15.45 -16.10
CA PRO A 997 1.09 -16.80 -16.47
C PRO A 997 1.94 -17.48 -15.40
N PHE A 998 1.88 -18.82 -15.38
CA PHE A 998 2.85 -19.62 -14.66
C PHE A 998 4.26 -19.36 -15.19
N SER A 999 5.19 -19.17 -14.28
CA SER A 999 6.62 -19.12 -14.59
C SER A 999 7.42 -19.73 -13.44
N GLY A 1000 8.73 -19.90 -13.63
CA GLY A 1000 9.58 -20.49 -12.59
C GLY A 1000 9.13 -21.88 -12.15
N GLN A 1001 9.27 -22.19 -10.86
CA GLN A 1001 8.88 -23.47 -10.28
C GLN A 1001 7.57 -23.37 -9.50
N THR A 1002 6.74 -24.41 -9.60
CA THR A 1002 5.66 -24.69 -8.64
C THR A 1002 5.91 -26.06 -8.02
N LEU A 1003 5.90 -26.15 -6.69
CA LEU A 1003 6.21 -27.38 -5.95
C LEU A 1003 4.98 -27.92 -5.22
N ILE A 1004 4.65 -29.18 -5.46
CA ILE A 1004 3.71 -29.96 -4.67
C ILE A 1004 4.53 -31.07 -3.99
N ALA A 1005 4.68 -31.02 -2.66
CA ALA A 1005 5.55 -31.96 -1.95
C ALA A 1005 4.96 -32.49 -0.64
N HIS A 1006 5.20 -33.77 -0.34
CA HIS A 1006 4.87 -34.35 0.96
C HIS A 1006 3.39 -34.26 1.37
N ASN A 1007 2.46 -34.06 0.44
CA ASN A 1007 1.03 -34.01 0.76
C ASN A 1007 0.41 -35.41 0.87
N GLU A 1008 -0.73 -35.51 1.55
CA GLU A 1008 -1.59 -36.69 1.57
C GLU A 1008 -3.00 -36.32 1.14
N LEU A 1009 -3.54 -37.08 0.19
CA LEU A 1009 -4.84 -36.84 -0.40
C LEU A 1009 -5.71 -38.08 -0.20
N HIS A 1010 -6.83 -37.96 0.52
CA HIS A 1010 -7.76 -39.05 0.75
C HIS A 1010 -9.10 -38.78 0.09
N ARG A 1011 -9.54 -39.68 -0.80
CA ARG A 1011 -10.89 -39.62 -1.37
C ARG A 1011 -11.21 -38.29 -2.03
N THR A 1012 -10.21 -37.70 -2.68
CA THR A 1012 -10.32 -36.45 -3.43
C THR A 1012 -10.57 -36.69 -4.91
N GLY A 1013 -10.94 -35.63 -5.63
CA GLY A 1013 -11.47 -35.71 -6.98
C GLY A 1013 -12.98 -35.92 -6.98
N GLY A 1014 -13.63 -35.68 -8.11
CA GLY A 1014 -15.08 -35.71 -8.23
C GLY A 1014 -15.54 -35.40 -9.65
N ALA A 1015 -16.83 -35.15 -9.83
CA ALA A 1015 -17.38 -34.73 -11.12
C ALA A 1015 -18.15 -33.42 -10.99
N PHE A 1016 -18.04 -32.57 -12.01
CA PHE A 1016 -18.68 -31.27 -12.07
C PHE A 1016 -19.25 -30.99 -13.48
N TRP A 1017 -20.01 -29.91 -13.63
CA TRP A 1017 -20.73 -29.56 -14.87
C TRP A 1017 -21.79 -30.61 -15.22
N ASN A 1018 -22.76 -30.79 -14.32
CA ASN A 1018 -23.79 -31.83 -14.39
C ASN A 1018 -23.15 -33.22 -14.55
N GLU A 1019 -22.06 -33.42 -13.81
CA GLU A 1019 -21.24 -34.64 -13.79
C GLU A 1019 -20.64 -35.03 -15.14
N ALA A 1020 -20.58 -34.10 -16.10
CA ALA A 1020 -20.03 -34.36 -17.43
C ALA A 1020 -18.50 -34.31 -17.46
N GLN A 1021 -17.86 -33.69 -16.46
CA GLN A 1021 -16.41 -33.61 -16.36
C GLN A 1021 -15.91 -34.23 -15.06
N GLU A 1022 -14.99 -35.17 -15.20
CA GLU A 1022 -14.36 -35.90 -14.11
C GLU A 1022 -12.99 -35.28 -13.78
N PHE A 1023 -12.66 -35.29 -12.50
CA PHE A 1023 -11.44 -34.68 -11.95
C PHE A 1023 -10.70 -35.67 -11.05
N GLY A 1024 -9.39 -35.78 -11.26
CA GLY A 1024 -8.49 -36.56 -10.41
C GLY A 1024 -8.13 -35.88 -9.10
N ALA A 1025 -7.41 -36.59 -8.23
CA ALA A 1025 -6.94 -36.06 -6.95
C ALA A 1025 -6.00 -34.86 -7.10
N ILE A 1026 -5.09 -34.91 -8.07
CA ILE A 1026 -4.29 -33.76 -8.53
C ILE A 1026 -4.60 -33.50 -10.00
N THR A 1027 -5.04 -32.29 -10.35
CA THR A 1027 -5.35 -31.94 -11.74
C THR A 1027 -4.53 -30.75 -12.22
N LEU A 1028 -3.92 -30.88 -13.40
CA LEU A 1028 -3.25 -29.80 -14.10
C LEU A 1028 -4.08 -29.42 -15.34
N PHE A 1029 -4.62 -28.22 -15.34
CA PHE A 1029 -5.52 -27.73 -16.39
C PHE A 1029 -4.99 -26.46 -17.05
N ALA A 1030 -4.16 -26.65 -18.08
CA ALA A 1030 -3.68 -25.57 -18.95
C ALA A 1030 -4.78 -25.16 -19.94
N GLN A 1031 -5.85 -24.52 -19.43
CA GLN A 1031 -7.03 -24.13 -20.22
C GLN A 1031 -6.68 -23.16 -21.36
N GLY A 1032 -5.77 -22.21 -21.11
CA GLY A 1032 -5.30 -21.25 -22.11
C GLY A 1032 -3.77 -21.19 -22.19
N PRO A 1033 -3.09 -20.43 -21.32
CA PRO A 1033 -1.62 -20.45 -21.20
C PRO A 1033 -1.04 -21.78 -20.68
N ASP A 1034 0.25 -21.99 -20.97
CA ASP A 1034 1.03 -23.14 -20.49
C ASP A 1034 1.25 -23.11 -18.96
N ILE A 1035 1.47 -24.30 -18.38
CA ILE A 1035 1.85 -24.49 -16.98
C ILE A 1035 3.21 -25.20 -16.92
N PRO A 1036 4.34 -24.46 -17.03
CA PRO A 1036 5.69 -25.02 -16.95
C PRO A 1036 6.18 -25.17 -15.50
N GLY A 1037 7.28 -25.90 -15.30
CA GLY A 1037 8.06 -25.86 -14.06
C GLY A 1037 7.46 -26.60 -12.86
N VAL A 1038 6.48 -27.48 -13.09
CA VAL A 1038 5.81 -28.23 -12.03
C VAL A 1038 6.68 -29.39 -11.54
N THR A 1039 6.83 -29.49 -10.22
CA THR A 1039 7.41 -30.67 -9.54
C THR A 1039 6.40 -31.20 -8.53
N ILE A 1040 6.10 -32.50 -8.61
CA ILE A 1040 5.28 -33.25 -7.66
C ILE A 1040 6.18 -34.30 -7.03
N ARG A 1041 6.32 -34.32 -5.70
CA ARG A 1041 7.15 -35.34 -5.05
C ARG A 1041 6.69 -35.77 -3.68
N ASP A 1042 7.02 -37.00 -3.32
CA ASP A 1042 6.84 -37.52 -1.96
C ASP A 1042 5.39 -37.45 -1.45
N THR A 1043 4.43 -37.41 -2.38
CA THR A 1043 3.00 -37.24 -2.14
C THR A 1043 2.27 -38.58 -2.22
N GLU A 1044 1.30 -38.76 -1.33
CA GLU A 1044 0.45 -39.94 -1.28
C GLU A 1044 -0.99 -39.60 -1.64
N ILE A 1045 -1.58 -40.40 -2.52
CA ILE A 1045 -2.96 -40.30 -2.97
C ILE A 1045 -3.63 -41.63 -2.64
N HIS A 1046 -4.71 -41.57 -1.89
CA HIS A 1046 -5.45 -42.73 -1.42
C HIS A 1046 -6.92 -42.62 -1.83
N ASP A 1047 -7.43 -43.65 -2.49
CA ASP A 1047 -8.84 -43.86 -2.81
C ASP A 1047 -9.49 -42.69 -3.57
N SER A 1048 -8.79 -42.10 -4.54
CA SER A 1048 -9.31 -40.97 -5.33
C SER A 1048 -10.59 -41.34 -6.08
N THR A 1049 -11.50 -40.37 -6.26
CA THR A 1049 -12.81 -40.65 -6.88
C THR A 1049 -12.68 -41.08 -8.33
N TYR A 1050 -11.84 -40.39 -9.10
CA TYR A 1050 -11.48 -40.73 -10.48
C TYR A 1050 -9.98 -41.00 -10.56
N ASP A 1051 -9.22 -40.11 -11.20
CA ASP A 1051 -7.79 -40.32 -11.43
C ASP A 1051 -6.94 -39.99 -10.19
N GLY A 1052 -5.71 -40.51 -10.15
CA GLY A 1052 -4.69 -40.03 -9.23
C GLY A 1052 -4.16 -38.66 -9.66
N ILE A 1053 -3.41 -38.62 -10.76
CA ILE A 1053 -2.88 -37.38 -11.36
C ILE A 1053 -3.46 -37.22 -12.77
N GLN A 1054 -4.13 -36.10 -13.04
CA GLN A 1054 -4.82 -35.83 -14.30
C GLN A 1054 -4.18 -34.63 -15.04
N PHE A 1055 -3.77 -34.85 -16.30
CA PHE A 1055 -3.42 -33.81 -17.26
C PHE A 1055 -4.62 -33.53 -18.17
N LYS A 1056 -5.35 -32.46 -17.86
CA LYS A 1056 -6.63 -32.16 -18.47
C LYS A 1056 -6.48 -31.50 -19.85
N THR A 1057 -7.43 -31.78 -20.75
CA THR A 1057 -7.50 -31.18 -22.10
C THR A 1057 -7.66 -29.67 -22.02
N GLY A 1058 -6.83 -28.91 -22.75
CA GLY A 1058 -6.89 -27.45 -22.77
C GLY A 1058 -6.13 -26.79 -23.92
N GLY A 1059 -6.18 -25.46 -23.95
CA GLY A 1059 -5.56 -24.56 -24.95
C GLY A 1059 -4.05 -24.36 -24.79
N GLY A 1060 -3.47 -24.71 -23.63
CA GLY A 1060 -2.04 -24.68 -23.35
C GLY A 1060 -1.41 -26.07 -23.20
N ALA A 1061 -0.13 -26.10 -22.81
CA ALA A 1061 0.64 -27.29 -22.53
C ALA A 1061 1.14 -27.34 -21.07
N THR A 1062 1.43 -28.53 -20.57
CA THR A 1062 2.07 -28.80 -19.27
C THR A 1062 3.45 -29.43 -19.50
N PRO A 1063 4.49 -28.64 -19.86
CA PRO A 1063 5.78 -29.19 -20.29
C PRO A 1063 6.67 -29.60 -19.10
N GLY A 1064 7.27 -30.79 -19.21
CA GLY A 1064 8.39 -31.21 -18.36
C GLY A 1064 8.06 -31.40 -16.88
N VAL A 1065 6.84 -31.82 -16.55
CA VAL A 1065 6.42 -32.09 -15.17
C VAL A 1065 7.27 -33.22 -14.58
N LYS A 1066 7.81 -33.01 -13.38
CA LYS A 1066 8.61 -34.02 -12.67
C LYS A 1066 7.78 -34.64 -11.56
N ILE A 1067 7.62 -35.96 -11.58
CA ILE A 1067 6.84 -36.71 -10.59
C ILE A 1067 7.77 -37.74 -9.95
N SER A 1068 8.04 -37.63 -8.64
CA SER A 1068 8.95 -38.56 -7.97
C SER A 1068 8.59 -38.97 -6.55
N GLY A 1069 8.76 -40.23 -6.17
CA GLY A 1069 8.45 -40.71 -4.82
C GLY A 1069 6.95 -40.63 -4.50
N VAL A 1070 6.10 -40.69 -5.52
CA VAL A 1070 4.64 -40.56 -5.37
C VAL A 1070 4.01 -41.95 -5.26
N ARG A 1071 3.08 -42.11 -4.31
CA ARG A 1071 2.26 -43.32 -4.17
C ARG A 1071 0.80 -42.99 -4.48
N ILE A 1072 0.19 -43.76 -5.37
CA ILE A 1072 -1.22 -43.67 -5.73
C ILE A 1072 -1.84 -45.04 -5.43
N ASP A 1073 -2.76 -45.09 -4.49
CA ASP A 1073 -3.39 -46.33 -4.06
C ASP A 1073 -4.91 -46.20 -4.03
N GLY A 1074 -5.58 -46.84 -4.97
CA GLY A 1074 -7.02 -46.74 -5.16
C GLY A 1074 -7.39 -45.52 -6.01
N CYS A 1075 -7.75 -45.78 -7.27
CA CYS A 1075 -8.39 -44.81 -8.16
C CYS A 1075 -9.75 -45.40 -8.55
N VAL A 1076 -10.82 -44.98 -7.86
CA VAL A 1076 -12.04 -45.78 -7.76
C VAL A 1076 -12.74 -45.93 -9.11
N ASN A 1077 -12.75 -44.87 -9.92
CA ASN A 1077 -13.41 -44.82 -11.22
C ASN A 1077 -12.49 -44.26 -12.32
N GLY A 1078 -11.16 -44.27 -12.13
CA GLY A 1078 -10.21 -43.68 -13.08
C GLY A 1078 -8.85 -44.36 -13.10
N SER A 1079 -7.86 -43.64 -13.63
CA SER A 1079 -6.49 -44.10 -13.85
C SER A 1079 -5.52 -43.58 -12.78
N GLY A 1080 -4.37 -44.24 -12.58
CA GLY A 1080 -3.31 -43.71 -11.71
C GLY A 1080 -2.80 -42.36 -12.20
N VAL A 1081 -2.35 -42.31 -13.46
CA VAL A 1081 -1.99 -41.07 -14.16
C VAL A 1081 -2.74 -41.03 -15.49
N LEU A 1082 -3.54 -39.99 -15.72
CA LEU A 1082 -4.31 -39.79 -16.95
C LEU A 1082 -3.79 -38.60 -17.73
N ALA A 1083 -3.49 -38.79 -19.03
CA ALA A 1083 -3.37 -37.71 -19.99
C ALA A 1083 -4.57 -37.73 -20.95
N MET A 1084 -5.44 -36.74 -20.82
CA MET A 1084 -6.69 -36.67 -21.60
C MET A 1084 -6.45 -36.41 -23.09
N GLY A 1085 -7.45 -36.71 -23.91
CA GLY A 1085 -7.45 -36.46 -25.35
C GLY A 1085 -7.29 -34.97 -25.63
N GLY A 1086 -6.23 -34.59 -26.36
CA GLY A 1086 -5.87 -33.19 -26.61
C GLY A 1086 -4.95 -32.53 -25.57
N ALA A 1087 -4.59 -33.23 -24.48
CA ALA A 1087 -3.54 -32.75 -23.57
C ALA A 1087 -2.18 -32.66 -24.30
N ARG A 1088 -1.36 -31.67 -23.92
CA ARG A 1088 -0.05 -31.35 -24.53
C ARG A 1088 1.01 -31.13 -23.47
N GLY A 1089 2.24 -31.53 -23.76
CA GLY A 1089 3.37 -31.39 -22.84
C GLY A 1089 4.03 -32.72 -22.53
N SER A 1090 4.66 -32.82 -21.36
CA SER A 1090 5.32 -34.05 -20.94
C SER A 1090 5.45 -34.18 -19.44
N ALA A 1091 5.53 -35.41 -18.96
CA ALA A 1091 5.87 -35.73 -17.59
C ALA A 1091 6.93 -36.84 -17.52
N THR A 1092 7.78 -36.80 -16.50
CA THR A 1092 8.72 -37.86 -16.15
C THR A 1092 8.39 -38.41 -14.77
N LEU A 1093 8.15 -39.72 -14.71
CA LEU A 1093 7.83 -40.46 -13.50
C LEU A 1093 9.07 -41.24 -13.05
N SER A 1094 9.52 -41.01 -11.82
CA SER A 1094 10.65 -41.69 -11.18
C SER A 1094 10.24 -42.18 -9.80
N ASP A 1095 10.36 -43.47 -9.49
CA ASP A 1095 9.93 -43.99 -8.16
C ASP A 1095 8.45 -43.67 -7.85
N VAL A 1096 7.56 -43.98 -8.80
CA VAL A 1096 6.10 -43.81 -8.64
C VAL A 1096 5.45 -45.18 -8.49
N THR A 1097 4.72 -45.38 -7.39
CA THR A 1097 3.97 -46.62 -7.12
C THR A 1097 2.49 -46.38 -7.35
N ILE A 1098 1.86 -47.23 -8.16
CA ILE A 1098 0.43 -47.14 -8.47
C ILE A 1098 -0.21 -48.51 -8.20
N SER A 1099 -1.31 -48.53 -7.45
CA SER A 1099 -2.09 -49.74 -7.16
C SER A 1099 -3.59 -49.47 -7.12
N GLY A 1100 -4.40 -50.47 -7.48
CA GLY A 1100 -5.86 -50.43 -7.24
C GLY A 1100 -6.65 -49.42 -8.09
N CYS A 1101 -6.14 -48.98 -9.24
CA CYS A 1101 -6.81 -48.03 -10.14
C CYS A 1101 -7.67 -48.77 -11.19
N ALA A 1102 -8.89 -48.31 -11.41
CA ALA A 1102 -9.91 -49.02 -12.19
C ALA A 1102 -9.61 -49.09 -13.70
N GLU A 1103 -9.03 -48.03 -14.26
CA GLU A 1103 -8.85 -47.90 -15.72
C GLU A 1103 -7.41 -48.15 -16.19
N GLY A 1104 -6.46 -48.22 -15.25
CA GLY A 1104 -5.06 -48.54 -15.50
C GLY A 1104 -4.09 -47.66 -14.73
N ASP A 1105 -2.82 -48.05 -14.70
CA ASP A 1105 -1.81 -47.32 -13.93
C ASP A 1105 -1.47 -45.98 -14.58
N VAL A 1106 -1.26 -45.97 -15.90
CA VAL A 1106 -0.90 -44.78 -16.67
C VAL A 1106 -1.59 -44.88 -18.03
N VAL A 1107 -2.49 -43.94 -18.30
CA VAL A 1107 -3.35 -43.91 -19.48
C VAL A 1107 -3.11 -42.63 -20.26
N VAL A 1108 -2.96 -42.77 -21.58
CA VAL A 1108 -2.88 -41.66 -22.54
C VAL A 1108 -4.01 -41.86 -23.53
N GLU A 1109 -5.01 -40.98 -23.49
CA GLU A 1109 -6.20 -41.11 -24.33
C GLU A 1109 -5.89 -40.84 -25.81
N PRO A 1110 -6.65 -41.45 -26.74
CA PRO A 1110 -6.56 -41.14 -28.16
C PRO A 1110 -6.68 -39.64 -28.42
N GLY A 1111 -5.79 -39.11 -29.26
CA GLY A 1111 -5.74 -37.69 -29.59
C GLY A 1111 -4.95 -36.82 -28.62
N SER A 1112 -4.40 -37.37 -27.53
CA SER A 1112 -3.41 -36.70 -26.70
C SER A 1112 -2.07 -36.55 -27.42
N GLN A 1113 -1.40 -35.41 -27.24
CA GLN A 1113 -0.01 -35.18 -27.65
C GLN A 1113 0.95 -35.23 -26.45
N PHE A 1114 0.44 -35.57 -25.27
CA PHE A 1114 1.20 -35.61 -24.04
C PHE A 1114 2.15 -36.82 -24.00
N VAL A 1115 3.38 -36.60 -23.55
CA VAL A 1115 4.39 -37.66 -23.46
C VAL A 1115 4.66 -38.01 -22.00
N ILE A 1116 4.49 -39.28 -21.63
CA ILE A 1116 4.81 -39.78 -20.29
C ILE A 1116 6.07 -40.65 -20.37
N ASN A 1117 7.16 -40.19 -19.76
CA ASN A 1117 8.41 -40.93 -19.62
C ASN A 1117 8.46 -41.64 -18.26
N ARG A 1118 8.92 -42.89 -18.23
CA ARG A 1118 9.11 -43.66 -16.99
C ARG A 1118 10.59 -43.98 -16.86
N THR A 1119 11.20 -43.66 -15.71
CA THR A 1119 12.65 -43.80 -15.46
C THR A 1119 12.95 -44.62 -14.23
#